data_AF-A0AAD5VE31-F1
#
_entry.id   AF-A0AAD5VE31-F1
#
_cell.length_a   1.000
_cell.length_b   1.000
_cell.length_c   1.000
_cell.angle_alpha   90.00
_cell.angle_beta   90.00
_cell.angle_gamma   90.00
#
_symmetry.space_group_name_H-M   'P 1'
#
loop_
_entity.id
_entity.type
_entity.pdbx_description
1 polymer ?
#
loop_
_entity_poly.entity_id
_entity_poly.type
_entity_poly.pdbx_seq_one_letter_code
_entity_poly.pdbx_strand_id
1 'polypeptide(L)'
;MLLNTPWASITRLASTSKPASVLYPWFHKSHFSTPSQGEETPSMIALKEQPYPTTGLDSSIFEEDSADYGDRPQAVFPDFASARSPCHVLLTLVQNRQFEDARRVRDEFIEMGVPIQKEFIYRKAAAAALRSQPHSPERVTEFLKWWSLYPDASYKTHAAPNLAALIYAVTSNTPVPDLPLIMHFAVSAAEKGLISRVELGTIPLVIRYTPPSVSLDFMYELAQTDRRAAKVLTRKEKADVWSRRWASRYGLAIRAQCAAGRPEAGLELYESARKQGIQIGTRAQELSKVVGRPLATDPDPQTPDLRPPKPSQDIQSSPKDDSQDIQSSPEDDSQDIQSSPEDYSPESVDHIERIPDFSEDIEEASSTLYHSMPRALLPTGDLVETLRFLKSSLRSRYPPPASVLENFIGQCVALGRSSTLAALRKVAHKSLFNHSMSIWALAEMNHLSKRSEPREMYATFCRYFFSVGVPSQTIKFQDKWVKDLKHRGFPSRAIQKSMQDERRLRKVLPANYRVMHKLPPSSHHTALVWREALKETKTRDGLEALYQDLVSQVRLSRNIPPRPDPNSPPPPTDSIPKTTYTIEDYSTPSSSPSEYPKPIPVPIQWDAFHFDIFIREFGKKGGPTRSVAVIEDMYELGITPSLKSMTNLASALAWAGDMPQLEKLLTRMEKSSHLVRDNKLPKPALRGKNGKSRIPPPNIVTYNTIMRFLANKRKWEDAATIAKRLFEIGRYVRGENEVTDKLLAEIEVEVPSVASFGVTPNTHTHQE
;
A
#
# COMPACT_ATOMS: atom_id res chain seq x y z
N MET A 1 9.55 -14.95 -47.10
CA MET A 1 10.07 -16.33 -47.27
C MET A 1 10.84 -16.71 -46.02
N LEU A 2 10.58 -17.93 -45.52
CA LEU A 2 11.20 -18.63 -44.40
C LEU A 2 10.70 -18.28 -42.98
N LEU A 3 9.77 -19.11 -42.50
CA LEU A 3 9.77 -19.60 -41.12
C LEU A 3 9.74 -21.14 -41.19
N ASN A 4 10.84 -21.76 -40.78
CA ASN A 4 10.89 -23.14 -40.33
C ASN A 4 11.54 -23.12 -38.94
N THR A 5 10.76 -23.49 -37.93
CA THR A 5 11.20 -24.27 -36.75
C THR A 5 11.86 -25.58 -37.24
N PRO A 6 12.65 -26.40 -36.47
CA PRO A 6 12.27 -26.95 -35.15
C PRO A 6 13.41 -27.49 -34.21
N TRP A 7 13.00 -28.19 -33.13
CA TRP A 7 13.72 -29.11 -32.18
C TRP A 7 14.51 -28.47 -31.02
N ALA A 8 14.27 -28.80 -29.73
CA ALA A 8 14.15 -30.06 -28.99
C ALA A 8 15.50 -30.72 -28.61
N SER A 9 15.67 -30.90 -27.29
CA SER A 9 16.54 -31.85 -26.57
C SER A 9 18.05 -31.59 -26.55
N ILE A 10 18.61 -31.46 -25.33
CA ILE A 10 19.80 -32.18 -24.86
C ILE A 10 19.76 -32.22 -23.32
N THR A 11 19.50 -33.43 -22.81
CA THR A 11 19.90 -33.93 -21.49
C THR A 11 21.42 -34.08 -21.44
N ARG A 12 22.08 -33.53 -20.41
CA ARG A 12 23.37 -34.07 -19.95
C ARG A 12 23.50 -34.04 -18.43
N LEU A 13 23.73 -35.25 -17.93
CA LEU A 13 24.31 -35.66 -16.67
C LEU A 13 25.38 -34.70 -16.11
N ALA A 14 25.26 -34.39 -14.82
CA ALA A 14 26.40 -34.09 -13.97
C ALA A 14 26.16 -34.73 -12.59
N SER A 15 26.83 -35.86 -12.40
CA SER A 15 27.12 -36.52 -11.14
C SER A 15 28.17 -35.70 -10.39
N THR A 16 27.91 -35.34 -9.13
CA THR A 16 28.97 -35.13 -8.12
C THR A 16 28.45 -35.42 -6.70
N SER A 17 29.05 -36.48 -6.14
CA SER A 17 29.33 -36.78 -4.72
C SER A 17 28.70 -35.90 -3.62
N LYS A 18 27.87 -36.52 -2.77
CA LYS A 18 27.58 -36.06 -1.40
C LYS A 18 28.55 -36.72 -0.42
N PRO A 19 29.15 -36.01 0.55
CA PRO A 19 29.73 -36.65 1.71
C PRO A 19 28.62 -37.05 2.69
N ALA A 20 28.74 -38.26 3.21
CA ALA A 20 27.90 -38.80 4.27
C ALA A 20 28.14 -38.02 5.56
N SER A 21 27.08 -37.40 6.09
CA SER A 21 27.02 -36.96 7.48
C SER A 21 25.97 -37.79 8.22
N VAL A 22 26.47 -38.53 9.20
CA VAL A 22 25.74 -39.38 10.13
C VAL A 22 24.71 -38.55 10.88
N LEU A 23 23.42 -38.86 10.70
CA LEU A 23 22.32 -38.36 11.51
C LEU A 23 21.89 -39.45 12.51
N TYR A 24 21.91 -39.09 13.78
CA TYR A 24 21.27 -39.84 14.86
C TYR A 24 19.74 -39.89 14.65
N PRO A 25 19.09 -41.06 14.80
CA PRO A 25 17.63 -41.14 14.76
C PRO A 25 17.05 -40.77 16.13
N TRP A 26 16.36 -39.64 16.18
CA TRP A 26 15.36 -39.40 17.23
C TRP A 26 14.12 -40.24 16.91
N PHE A 27 13.99 -41.37 17.61
CA PHE A 27 12.79 -42.19 17.61
C PHE A 27 11.64 -41.42 18.28
N HIS A 28 10.76 -40.81 17.49
CA HIS A 28 9.40 -40.55 17.94
C HIS A 28 8.60 -41.85 17.78
N LYS A 29 8.41 -42.56 18.90
CA LYS A 29 7.45 -43.67 19.00
C LYS A 29 6.04 -43.14 18.74
N SER A 30 5.55 -43.33 17.54
CA SER A 30 4.16 -43.11 17.14
C SER A 30 3.38 -44.42 17.33
N HIS A 31 2.89 -44.67 18.54
CA HIS A 31 2.13 -45.89 18.86
C HIS A 31 0.62 -45.79 18.58
N PHE A 32 0.15 -44.79 17.83
CA PHE A 32 -1.23 -44.73 17.36
C PHE A 32 -1.24 -44.35 15.88
N SER A 33 -1.04 -45.34 15.02
CA SER A 33 -1.55 -45.27 13.65
C SER A 33 -2.98 -45.80 13.70
N THR A 34 -3.95 -44.90 13.80
CA THR A 34 -5.34 -45.27 13.50
C THR A 34 -5.41 -45.69 12.03
N PRO A 35 -5.90 -46.90 11.70
CA PRO A 35 -6.06 -47.31 10.31
C PRO A 35 -6.97 -46.32 9.58
N SER A 36 -6.65 -46.02 8.31
CA SER A 36 -7.49 -45.19 7.45
C SER A 36 -8.89 -45.78 7.37
N GLN A 37 -9.92 -44.94 7.53
CA GLN A 37 -11.35 -45.27 7.70
C GLN A 37 -12.00 -46.18 6.63
N GLY A 38 -11.26 -46.68 5.64
CA GLY A 38 -11.78 -47.57 4.59
C GLY A 38 -11.49 -49.07 4.78
N GLU A 39 -10.54 -49.46 5.63
CA GLU A 39 -10.18 -50.87 5.81
C GLU A 39 -10.68 -51.40 7.15
N GLU A 40 -11.76 -52.18 7.12
CA GLU A 40 -12.21 -52.93 8.29
C GLU A 40 -11.14 -53.97 8.64
N THR A 41 -10.51 -53.81 9.81
CA THR A 41 -9.53 -54.79 10.28
C THR A 41 -10.19 -56.16 10.44
N PRO A 42 -9.46 -57.28 10.28
CA PRO A 42 -10.01 -58.62 10.49
C PRO A 42 -10.71 -58.78 11.84
N SER A 43 -10.25 -58.06 12.87
CA SER A 43 -10.86 -58.00 14.19
C SER A 43 -12.24 -57.33 14.19
N MET A 44 -12.45 -56.27 13.40
CA MET A 44 -13.75 -55.60 13.25
C MET A 44 -14.75 -56.46 12.49
N ILE A 45 -14.29 -57.20 11.48
CA ILE A 45 -15.13 -58.15 10.75
C ILE A 45 -15.57 -59.28 11.69
N ALA A 46 -14.64 -59.86 12.45
CA ALA A 46 -14.96 -60.89 13.45
C ALA A 46 -15.91 -60.40 14.56
N LEU A 47 -15.78 -59.14 14.99
CA LEU A 47 -16.68 -58.52 15.98
C LEU A 47 -18.10 -58.29 15.45
N LYS A 48 -18.26 -58.03 14.15
CA LYS A 48 -19.58 -57.93 13.51
C LYS A 48 -20.24 -59.30 13.31
N GLU A 49 -19.44 -60.35 13.12
CA GLU A 49 -19.93 -61.72 12.97
C GLU A 49 -20.37 -62.35 14.30
N GLN A 50 -19.90 -61.84 15.44
CA GLN A 50 -20.38 -62.29 16.74
C GLN A 50 -21.76 -61.67 17.04
N PRO A 51 -22.83 -62.49 17.17
CA PRO A 51 -24.14 -61.97 17.52
C PRO A 51 -24.08 -61.32 18.90
N TYR A 52 -24.56 -60.07 19.00
CA TYR A 52 -24.68 -59.39 20.27
C TYR A 52 -25.54 -60.26 21.21
N PRO A 53 -25.08 -60.56 22.44
CA PRO A 53 -25.85 -61.37 23.36
C PRO A 53 -27.20 -60.70 23.62
N THR A 54 -28.29 -61.42 23.31
CA THR A 54 -29.67 -60.93 23.46
C THR A 54 -30.16 -60.97 24.90
N THR A 55 -29.42 -61.62 25.79
CA THR A 55 -29.64 -61.58 27.23
C THR A 55 -29.09 -60.25 27.77
N GLY A 56 -29.92 -59.49 28.50
CA GLY A 56 -29.50 -58.25 29.15
C GLY A 56 -28.25 -58.49 30.01
N LEU A 57 -27.34 -57.49 30.03
CA LEU A 57 -26.09 -57.53 30.79
C LEU A 57 -26.37 -58.03 32.22
N ASP A 58 -25.83 -59.20 32.54
CA ASP A 58 -25.94 -59.76 33.88
C ASP A 58 -25.09 -58.91 34.82
N SER A 59 -25.76 -58.06 35.60
CA SER A 59 -25.11 -57.19 36.57
C SER A 59 -24.40 -57.97 37.68
N SER A 60 -24.61 -59.29 37.81
CA SER A 60 -23.88 -60.13 38.75
C SER A 60 -22.47 -60.53 38.29
N ILE A 61 -22.12 -60.27 37.03
CA ILE A 61 -20.76 -60.50 36.49
C ILE A 61 -19.80 -59.35 36.82
N PHE A 62 -20.35 -58.16 37.12
CA PHE A 62 -19.57 -57.07 37.66
C PHE A 62 -19.45 -57.30 39.17
N GLU A 63 -18.21 -57.30 39.66
CA GLU A 63 -17.86 -57.60 41.05
C GLU A 63 -18.84 -56.94 42.01
N GLU A 64 -19.52 -57.75 42.84
CA GLU A 64 -20.33 -57.28 43.96
C GLU A 64 -19.55 -56.20 44.70
N ASP A 65 -20.20 -55.07 45.03
CA ASP A 65 -19.64 -53.90 45.73
C ASP A 65 -18.76 -54.34 46.92
N SER A 66 -17.49 -54.64 46.63
CA SER A 66 -16.56 -55.14 47.61
C SER A 66 -16.07 -53.94 48.40
N ALA A 67 -16.13 -54.06 49.72
CA ALA A 67 -15.72 -53.03 50.67
C ALA A 67 -14.24 -52.60 50.52
N ASP A 68 -13.46 -53.26 49.65
CA ASP A 68 -12.08 -52.94 49.31
C ASP A 68 -11.95 -51.64 48.47
N TYR A 69 -13.05 -51.09 47.97
CA TYR A 69 -13.13 -49.72 47.44
C TYR A 69 -13.62 -48.68 48.47
N GLY A 70 -13.69 -49.05 49.76
CA GLY A 70 -13.98 -48.15 50.87
C GLY A 70 -12.88 -47.14 51.12
N ASP A 71 -13.25 -45.87 51.27
CA ASP A 71 -12.42 -44.76 51.75
C ASP A 71 -11.17 -44.42 50.95
N ARG A 72 -11.31 -44.25 49.62
CA ARG A 72 -10.55 -43.16 49.01
C ARG A 72 -11.19 -41.85 49.47
N PRO A 73 -10.47 -40.96 50.18
CA PRO A 73 -10.99 -39.65 50.52
C PRO A 73 -11.50 -39.03 49.23
N GLN A 74 -12.65 -38.36 49.29
CA GLN A 74 -13.19 -37.51 48.22
C GLN A 74 -12.11 -36.51 47.82
N ALA A 75 -11.13 -36.95 47.02
CA ALA A 75 -10.30 -36.10 46.22
C ALA A 75 -11.33 -35.40 45.37
N VAL A 76 -11.50 -34.11 45.64
CA VAL A 76 -12.31 -33.17 44.88
C VAL A 76 -12.02 -33.45 43.42
N PHE A 77 -12.84 -34.29 42.78
CA PHE A 77 -12.71 -34.59 41.37
C PHE A 77 -13.02 -33.25 40.72
N PRO A 78 -12.06 -32.58 40.07
CA PRO A 78 -12.31 -31.28 39.45
C PRO A 78 -13.37 -31.47 38.38
N ASP A 79 -14.62 -31.16 38.71
CA ASP A 79 -15.77 -30.88 37.83
C ASP A 79 -15.75 -31.56 36.44
N PHE A 80 -15.45 -32.87 36.39
CA PHE A 80 -15.27 -33.65 35.16
C PHE A 80 -16.56 -33.79 34.34
N ALA A 81 -17.71 -33.39 34.89
CA ALA A 81 -18.97 -33.33 34.15
C ALA A 81 -18.91 -32.32 32.99
N SER A 82 -18.11 -31.24 33.12
CA SER A 82 -17.87 -30.27 32.05
C SER A 82 -16.97 -30.81 30.91
N ALA A 83 -16.21 -31.87 31.16
CA ALA A 83 -15.38 -32.56 30.16
C ALA A 83 -16.18 -33.50 29.22
N ARG A 84 -17.51 -33.59 29.39
CA ARG A 84 -18.37 -34.49 28.59
C ARG A 84 -18.98 -33.88 27.33
N SER A 85 -18.83 -32.57 27.10
CA SER A 85 -19.26 -31.98 25.82
C SER A 85 -18.24 -32.33 24.73
N PRO A 86 -18.61 -33.00 23.62
CA PRO A 86 -17.71 -33.29 22.51
C PRO A 86 -16.94 -32.05 22.01
N CYS A 87 -17.57 -30.88 22.11
CA CYS A 87 -16.96 -29.60 21.75
C CYS A 87 -15.73 -29.24 22.61
N HIS A 88 -15.59 -29.77 23.84
CA HIS A 88 -14.48 -29.48 24.73
C HIS A 88 -13.12 -29.91 24.14
N VAL A 89 -13.10 -31.04 23.42
CA VAL A 89 -11.91 -31.51 22.70
C VAL A 89 -11.47 -30.48 21.67
N LEU A 90 -12.40 -30.02 20.84
CA LEU A 90 -12.14 -29.03 19.81
C LEU A 90 -11.66 -27.69 20.40
N LEU A 91 -12.29 -27.24 21.50
CA LEU A 91 -11.88 -26.03 22.21
C LEU A 91 -10.44 -26.15 22.76
N THR A 92 -10.11 -27.30 23.35
CA THR A 92 -8.79 -27.59 23.90
C THR A 92 -7.72 -27.59 22.82
N LEU A 93 -7.98 -28.21 21.66
CA LEU A 93 -7.05 -28.21 20.52
C LEU A 93 -6.78 -26.80 19.99
N VAL A 94 -7.83 -25.97 19.85
CA VAL A 94 -7.68 -24.58 19.40
C VAL A 94 -6.98 -23.73 20.47
N GLN A 95 -7.22 -23.99 21.75
CA GLN A 95 -6.55 -23.33 22.87
C GLN A 95 -5.05 -23.64 22.88
N ASN A 96 -4.70 -24.90 22.65
CA ASN A 96 -3.33 -25.43 22.57
C ASN A 96 -2.65 -25.13 21.23
N ARG A 97 -3.35 -24.45 20.30
CA ARG A 97 -2.86 -24.09 18.95
C ARG A 97 -2.55 -25.30 18.05
N GLN A 98 -3.16 -26.44 18.32
CA GLN A 98 -3.11 -27.64 17.48
C GLN A 98 -4.16 -27.52 16.36
N PHE A 99 -3.96 -26.57 15.44
CA PHE A 99 -4.98 -26.18 14.46
C PHE A 99 -5.26 -27.23 13.39
N GLU A 100 -4.27 -28.07 13.05
CA GLU A 100 -4.46 -29.16 12.08
C GLU A 100 -5.29 -30.29 12.70
N ASP A 101 -5.01 -30.69 13.94
CA ASP A 101 -5.83 -31.66 14.67
C ASP A 101 -7.24 -31.13 14.91
N ALA A 102 -7.36 -29.85 15.28
CA ALA A 102 -8.66 -29.19 15.41
C ALA A 102 -9.44 -29.19 14.10
N ARG A 103 -8.78 -29.05 12.94
CA ARG A 103 -9.44 -29.14 11.63
C ARG A 103 -10.04 -30.52 11.41
N ARG A 104 -9.26 -31.58 11.66
CA ARG A 104 -9.74 -32.98 11.53
C ARG A 104 -10.95 -33.24 12.42
N VAL A 105 -10.85 -32.92 13.71
CA VAL A 105 -11.94 -33.11 14.68
C VAL A 105 -13.19 -32.31 14.32
N ARG A 106 -13.03 -31.08 13.80
CA ARG A 106 -14.16 -30.29 13.29
C ARG A 106 -14.85 -31.00 12.13
N ASP A 107 -14.09 -31.48 11.16
CA ASP A 107 -14.62 -32.12 9.96
C ASP A 107 -15.32 -33.44 10.32
N GLU A 108 -14.74 -34.25 11.23
CA GLU A 108 -15.36 -35.44 11.81
C GLU A 108 -16.67 -35.11 12.56
N PHE A 109 -16.70 -34.02 13.35
CA PHE A 109 -17.93 -33.59 14.02
C PHE A 109 -19.03 -33.20 13.04
N ILE A 110 -18.68 -32.54 11.94
CA ILE A 110 -19.63 -32.18 10.88
C ILE A 110 -20.13 -33.45 10.17
N GLU A 111 -19.24 -34.38 9.86
CA GLU A 111 -19.57 -35.66 9.22
C GLU A 111 -20.50 -36.52 10.08
N MET A 112 -20.28 -36.55 11.40
CA MET A 112 -21.14 -37.24 12.36
C MET A 112 -22.44 -36.48 12.70
N GLY A 113 -22.64 -35.27 12.14
CA GLY A 113 -23.80 -34.44 12.46
C GLY A 113 -23.82 -33.89 13.89
N VAL A 114 -22.67 -33.86 14.57
CA VAL A 114 -22.56 -33.35 15.94
C VAL A 114 -22.60 -31.81 15.90
N PRO A 115 -23.58 -31.15 16.54
CA PRO A 115 -23.68 -29.70 16.53
C PRO A 115 -22.51 -29.08 17.30
N ILE A 116 -21.67 -28.31 16.60
CA ILE A 116 -20.54 -27.61 17.21
C ILE A 116 -21.05 -26.32 17.88
N GLN A 117 -20.86 -26.23 19.20
CA GLN A 117 -21.18 -25.03 19.96
C GLN A 117 -20.33 -23.85 19.49
N LYS A 118 -20.96 -22.70 19.23
CA LYS A 118 -20.27 -21.49 18.76
C LYS A 118 -19.50 -20.85 19.91
N GLU A 119 -18.20 -20.63 19.70
CA GLU A 119 -17.32 -20.08 20.73
C GLU A 119 -16.35 -19.04 20.18
N PHE A 120 -16.02 -18.05 21.00
CA PHE A 120 -15.13 -16.96 20.59
C PHE A 120 -13.68 -17.41 20.32
N ILE A 121 -13.28 -18.57 20.85
CA ILE A 121 -11.92 -19.09 20.70
C ILE A 121 -11.60 -19.46 19.25
N TYR A 122 -12.59 -19.83 18.44
CA TYR A 122 -12.41 -20.23 17.04
C TYR A 122 -11.85 -19.13 16.15
N ARG A 123 -11.88 -17.86 16.59
CA ARG A 123 -11.14 -16.78 15.93
C ARG A 123 -9.64 -17.05 15.81
N LYS A 124 -9.06 -17.82 16.75
CA LYS A 124 -7.64 -18.22 16.71
C LYS A 124 -7.38 -19.19 15.56
N ALA A 125 -8.28 -20.18 15.39
CA ALA A 125 -8.22 -21.14 14.29
C ALA A 125 -8.47 -20.45 12.94
N ALA A 126 -9.46 -19.55 12.86
CA ALA A 126 -9.68 -18.72 11.67
C ALA A 126 -8.42 -17.89 11.31
N ALA A 127 -7.79 -17.24 12.29
CA ALA A 127 -6.55 -16.50 12.06
C ALA A 127 -5.37 -17.40 11.67
N ALA A 128 -5.34 -18.66 12.12
CA ALA A 128 -4.32 -19.64 11.75
C ALA A 128 -4.53 -20.16 10.32
N ALA A 129 -5.77 -20.39 9.90
CA ALA A 129 -6.12 -20.75 8.53
C ALA A 129 -5.62 -19.71 7.52
N LEU A 130 -5.68 -18.42 7.87
CA LEU A 130 -5.15 -17.34 7.01
C LEU A 130 -3.62 -17.37 6.84
N ARG A 131 -2.89 -18.07 7.72
CA ARG A 131 -1.42 -18.14 7.71
C ARG A 131 -0.88 -19.41 7.05
N SER A 132 -1.64 -20.50 7.02
CA SER A 132 -1.16 -21.81 6.56
C SER A 132 -0.86 -21.82 5.06
N GLN A 133 -1.71 -21.19 4.25
CA GLN A 133 -1.57 -21.18 2.78
C GLN A 133 -1.78 -19.77 2.19
N PRO A 134 -0.74 -18.92 2.16
CA PRO A 134 -0.84 -17.63 1.48
C PRO A 134 -1.18 -17.87 0.00
N HIS A 135 -2.24 -17.20 -0.49
CA HIS A 135 -2.72 -17.24 -1.89
C HIS A 135 -3.52 -18.47 -2.35
N SER A 136 -3.78 -19.47 -1.49
CA SER A 136 -4.69 -20.56 -1.86
C SER A 136 -6.16 -20.12 -1.82
N PRO A 137 -7.02 -20.50 -2.79
CA PRO A 137 -8.46 -20.30 -2.68
C PRO A 137 -9.06 -21.10 -1.51
N GLU A 138 -8.48 -22.27 -1.17
CA GLU A 138 -8.90 -23.09 -0.03
C GLU A 138 -8.77 -22.34 1.29
N ARG A 139 -7.80 -21.43 1.40
CA ARG A 139 -7.63 -20.57 2.58
C ARG A 139 -8.89 -19.79 2.91
N VAL A 140 -9.60 -19.26 1.89
CA VAL A 140 -10.84 -18.50 2.10
C VAL A 140 -11.93 -19.43 2.64
N THR A 141 -12.08 -20.61 2.03
CA THR A 141 -13.06 -21.60 2.47
C THR A 141 -12.79 -22.07 3.91
N GLU A 142 -11.54 -22.38 4.24
CA GLU A 142 -11.16 -22.84 5.58
C GLU A 142 -11.31 -21.75 6.63
N PHE A 143 -10.97 -20.50 6.27
CA PHE A 143 -11.26 -19.34 7.11
C PHE A 143 -12.75 -19.20 7.40
N LEU A 144 -13.60 -19.28 6.37
CA LEU A 144 -15.05 -19.15 6.51
C LEU A 144 -15.65 -20.29 7.32
N LYS A 145 -15.14 -21.52 7.19
CA LYS A 145 -15.52 -22.67 8.03
C LYS A 145 -15.26 -22.39 9.52
N TRP A 146 -14.11 -21.83 9.88
CA TRP A 146 -13.84 -21.46 11.28
C TRP A 146 -14.62 -20.22 11.73
N TRP A 147 -14.83 -19.26 10.83
CA TRP A 147 -15.58 -18.04 11.12
C TRP A 147 -17.08 -18.32 11.32
N SER A 148 -17.65 -19.32 10.65
CA SER A 148 -19.04 -19.73 10.84
C SER A 148 -19.32 -20.17 12.28
N LEU A 149 -18.34 -20.82 12.93
CA LEU A 149 -18.36 -21.23 14.34
C LEU A 149 -18.18 -20.07 15.33
N TYR A 150 -17.81 -18.87 14.87
CA TYR A 150 -17.75 -17.68 15.73
C TYR A 150 -19.17 -17.22 16.10
N PRO A 151 -19.45 -16.94 17.38
CA PRO A 151 -20.80 -16.55 17.83
C PRO A 151 -21.26 -15.22 17.22
N ASP A 152 -22.57 -15.06 17.12
CA ASP A 152 -23.19 -13.80 16.68
C ASP A 152 -23.19 -12.74 17.80
N ALA A 153 -23.62 -11.53 17.46
CA ALA A 153 -23.69 -10.41 18.39
C ALA A 153 -24.73 -10.59 19.52
N SER A 154 -25.65 -11.56 19.42
CA SER A 154 -26.65 -11.83 20.46
C SER A 154 -26.14 -12.69 21.60
N TYR A 155 -24.94 -13.27 21.45
CA TYR A 155 -24.34 -14.17 22.42
C TYR A 155 -24.05 -13.44 23.76
N LYS A 156 -24.66 -13.93 24.85
CA LYS A 156 -24.85 -13.22 26.13
C LYS A 156 -23.60 -13.01 27.00
N THR A 157 -22.40 -13.29 26.51
CA THR A 157 -21.17 -13.13 27.32
C THR A 157 -20.77 -11.67 27.48
N HIS A 158 -20.32 -11.32 28.70
CA HIS A 158 -20.05 -9.94 29.13
C HIS A 158 -18.98 -9.17 28.34
N ALA A 159 -18.16 -9.80 27.47
CA ALA A 159 -17.24 -9.09 26.60
C ALA A 159 -16.83 -9.91 25.36
N ALA A 160 -17.46 -9.64 24.22
CA ALA A 160 -16.97 -10.21 22.95
C ALA A 160 -15.55 -9.68 22.67
N PRO A 161 -14.59 -10.56 22.37
CA PRO A 161 -13.19 -10.22 22.35
C PRO A 161 -12.82 -9.29 21.18
N ASN A 162 -11.68 -8.63 21.32
CA ASN A 162 -11.16 -7.70 20.33
C ASN A 162 -10.84 -8.41 19.00
N LEU A 163 -11.49 -7.99 17.91
CA LEU A 163 -11.29 -8.54 16.55
C LEU A 163 -10.07 -7.95 15.81
N ALA A 164 -9.36 -6.99 16.38
CA ALA A 164 -8.25 -6.29 15.72
C ALA A 164 -7.18 -7.24 15.14
N ALA A 165 -6.83 -8.32 15.87
CA ALA A 165 -5.85 -9.29 15.38
C ALA A 165 -6.34 -10.07 14.14
N LEU A 166 -7.65 -10.32 14.06
CA LEU A 166 -8.28 -11.00 12.92
C LEU A 166 -8.44 -10.05 11.75
N ILE A 167 -8.92 -8.83 12.00
CA ILE A 167 -9.01 -7.77 10.98
C ILE A 167 -7.62 -7.55 10.36
N TYR A 168 -6.57 -7.48 11.18
CA TYR A 168 -5.20 -7.40 10.70
C TYR A 168 -4.81 -8.61 9.84
N ALA A 169 -5.15 -9.83 10.27
CA ALA A 169 -4.83 -11.04 9.53
C ALA A 169 -5.55 -11.09 8.16
N VAL A 170 -6.79 -10.59 8.07
CA VAL A 170 -7.56 -10.51 6.83
C VAL A 170 -7.04 -9.40 5.92
N THR A 171 -6.78 -8.21 6.48
CA THR A 171 -6.52 -6.99 5.70
C THR A 171 -5.06 -6.71 5.44
N SER A 172 -4.11 -7.23 6.23
CA SER A 172 -2.71 -6.81 6.21
C SER A 172 -1.69 -7.96 6.14
N ASN A 173 -2.13 -9.22 6.16
CA ASN A 173 -1.22 -10.38 6.15
C ASN A 173 -0.57 -10.63 4.78
N THR A 174 -1.18 -10.12 3.70
CA THR A 174 -0.65 -10.23 2.34
C THR A 174 -0.09 -8.88 1.83
N PRO A 175 0.89 -8.89 0.91
CA PRO A 175 1.33 -7.68 0.22
C PRO A 175 0.21 -7.04 -0.61
N VAL A 176 -0.51 -7.88 -1.35
CA VAL A 176 -1.64 -7.51 -2.19
C VAL A 176 -2.93 -7.78 -1.41
N PRO A 177 -3.89 -6.84 -1.31
CA PRO A 177 -5.11 -7.05 -0.55
C PRO A 177 -5.96 -8.15 -1.19
N ASP A 178 -6.40 -9.12 -0.39
CA ASP A 178 -7.26 -10.22 -0.83
C ASP A 178 -8.72 -9.79 -0.79
N LEU A 179 -9.15 -9.06 -1.82
CA LEU A 179 -10.48 -8.46 -1.91
C LEU A 179 -11.62 -9.47 -1.72
N PRO A 180 -11.63 -10.66 -2.37
CA PRO A 180 -12.63 -11.68 -2.08
C PRO A 180 -12.73 -12.03 -0.61
N LEU A 181 -11.61 -12.35 0.04
CA LEU A 181 -11.60 -12.69 1.45
C LEU A 181 -12.14 -11.53 2.32
N ILE A 182 -11.74 -10.30 2.02
CA ILE A 182 -12.16 -9.10 2.76
C ILE A 182 -13.67 -8.86 2.60
N MET A 183 -14.20 -9.01 1.38
CA MET A 183 -15.63 -8.86 1.08
C MET A 183 -16.46 -9.93 1.80
N HIS A 184 -16.09 -11.20 1.65
CA HIS A 184 -16.75 -12.32 2.34
C HIS A 184 -16.71 -12.18 3.85
N PHE A 185 -15.57 -11.75 4.40
CA PHE A 185 -15.44 -11.49 5.83
C PHE A 185 -16.38 -10.36 6.31
N ALA A 186 -16.49 -9.27 5.55
CA ALA A 186 -17.38 -8.15 5.89
C ALA A 186 -18.85 -8.56 5.84
N VAL A 187 -19.27 -9.27 4.79
CA VAL A 187 -20.66 -9.77 4.65
C VAL A 187 -20.98 -10.80 5.73
N SER A 188 -20.10 -11.78 5.96
CA SER A 188 -20.27 -12.77 7.05
C SER A 188 -20.27 -12.13 8.44
N ALA A 189 -19.52 -11.04 8.64
CA ALA A 189 -19.56 -10.27 9.89
C ALA A 189 -20.89 -9.51 10.03
N ALA A 190 -21.45 -8.99 8.94
CA ALA A 190 -22.77 -8.36 8.93
C ALA A 190 -23.88 -9.37 9.26
N GLU A 191 -23.84 -10.59 8.72
CA GLU A 191 -24.77 -11.67 9.06
C GLU A 191 -24.80 -11.97 10.58
N LYS A 192 -23.64 -11.85 11.22
CA LYS A 192 -23.46 -12.05 12.66
C LYS A 192 -23.76 -10.81 13.49
N GLY A 193 -24.13 -9.67 12.89
CA GLY A 193 -24.34 -8.40 13.59
C GLY A 193 -23.06 -7.74 14.10
N LEU A 194 -21.90 -8.08 13.53
CA LEU A 194 -20.56 -7.63 13.95
C LEU A 194 -19.96 -6.57 13.03
N ILE A 195 -20.72 -6.04 12.06
CA ILE A 195 -20.19 -5.12 11.03
C ILE A 195 -19.51 -3.88 11.62
N SER A 196 -20.05 -3.33 12.71
CA SER A 196 -19.48 -2.16 13.42
C SER A 196 -18.05 -2.36 13.90
N ARG A 197 -17.62 -3.61 14.08
CA ARG A 197 -16.25 -3.94 14.53
C ARG A 197 -15.27 -4.06 13.37
N VAL A 198 -15.74 -4.32 12.15
CA VAL A 198 -14.87 -4.62 11.00
C VAL A 198 -14.92 -3.55 9.90
N GLU A 199 -15.93 -2.67 9.91
CA GLU A 199 -16.19 -1.69 8.85
C GLU A 199 -15.00 -0.77 8.54
N LEU A 200 -14.27 -0.30 9.56
CA LEU A 200 -13.15 0.64 9.39
C LEU A 200 -11.95 0.01 8.66
N GLY A 201 -11.76 -1.30 8.80
CA GLY A 201 -10.68 -2.04 8.14
C GLY A 201 -11.04 -2.62 6.78
N THR A 202 -12.34 -2.83 6.52
CA THR A 202 -12.83 -3.57 5.34
C THR A 202 -13.41 -2.64 4.28
N ILE A 203 -14.36 -1.77 4.63
CA ILE A 203 -15.09 -0.93 3.66
C ILE A 203 -14.13 -0.02 2.87
N PRO A 204 -13.26 0.80 3.49
CA PRO A 204 -12.38 1.68 2.71
C PRO A 204 -11.43 0.91 1.78
N LEU A 205 -11.06 -0.31 2.17
CA LEU A 205 -10.12 -1.13 1.43
C LEU A 205 -10.77 -1.72 0.17
N VAL A 206 -11.97 -2.30 0.30
CA VAL A 206 -12.75 -2.81 -0.83
C VAL A 206 -13.10 -1.68 -1.78
N ILE A 207 -13.66 -0.58 -1.26
CA ILE A 207 -14.11 0.55 -2.08
C ILE A 207 -12.95 1.21 -2.83
N ARG A 208 -11.75 1.23 -2.25
CA ARG A 208 -10.58 1.82 -2.90
C ARG A 208 -10.07 0.98 -4.07
N TYR A 209 -9.99 -0.34 -3.92
CA TYR A 209 -9.28 -1.22 -4.85
C TYR A 209 -10.19 -2.07 -5.75
N THR A 210 -11.50 -1.88 -5.72
CA THR A 210 -12.45 -2.50 -6.67
C THR A 210 -12.98 -1.50 -7.70
N PRO A 211 -13.47 -1.98 -8.87
CA PRO A 211 -14.26 -1.15 -9.77
C PRO A 211 -15.48 -0.52 -9.07
N PRO A 212 -15.95 0.66 -9.52
CA PRO A 212 -17.16 1.30 -8.98
C PRO A 212 -18.41 0.42 -8.93
N SER A 213 -18.65 -0.40 -9.97
CA SER A 213 -19.78 -1.34 -10.02
C SER A 213 -19.73 -2.34 -8.87
N VAL A 214 -18.60 -3.04 -8.74
CA VAL A 214 -18.36 -4.01 -7.67
C VAL A 214 -18.44 -3.36 -6.28
N SER A 215 -17.92 -2.14 -6.14
CA SER A 215 -18.04 -1.35 -4.90
C SER A 215 -19.49 -1.08 -4.52
N LEU A 216 -20.35 -0.77 -5.51
CA LEU A 216 -21.77 -0.48 -5.31
C LEU A 216 -22.53 -1.75 -4.92
N ASP A 217 -22.31 -2.85 -5.64
CA ASP A 217 -22.92 -4.16 -5.38
C ASP A 217 -22.55 -4.65 -3.98
N PHE A 218 -21.26 -4.56 -3.63
CA PHE A 218 -20.77 -4.89 -2.29
C PHE A 218 -21.48 -4.09 -1.19
N MET A 219 -21.62 -2.78 -1.36
CA MET A 219 -22.29 -1.93 -0.37
C MET A 219 -23.78 -2.26 -0.22
N TYR A 220 -24.44 -2.57 -1.34
CA TYR A 220 -25.83 -3.00 -1.33
C TYR A 220 -26.00 -4.35 -0.61
N GLU A 221 -25.20 -5.36 -0.99
CA GLU A 221 -25.23 -6.68 -0.36
C GLU A 221 -24.95 -6.61 1.14
N LEU A 222 -23.93 -5.85 1.54
CA LEU A 222 -23.57 -5.65 2.94
C LEU A 222 -24.72 -4.99 3.72
N ALA A 223 -25.40 -4.00 3.12
CA ALA A 223 -26.55 -3.31 3.72
C ALA A 223 -27.76 -4.23 3.89
N GLN A 224 -28.11 -4.99 2.85
CA GLN A 224 -29.22 -5.94 2.92
C GLN A 224 -28.96 -7.04 3.95
N THR A 225 -27.71 -7.50 4.01
CA THR A 225 -27.31 -8.57 4.93
C THR A 225 -27.33 -8.12 6.39
N ASP A 226 -26.79 -6.94 6.70
CA ASP A 226 -26.91 -6.35 8.04
C ASP A 226 -28.37 -6.08 8.42
N ARG A 227 -29.21 -5.63 7.47
CA ARG A 227 -30.64 -5.41 7.71
C ARG A 227 -31.38 -6.71 8.04
N ARG A 228 -31.06 -7.80 7.34
CA ARG A 228 -31.60 -9.14 7.63
C ARG A 228 -31.15 -9.63 9.01
N ALA A 229 -29.85 -9.51 9.31
CA ALA A 229 -29.30 -9.90 10.61
C ALA A 229 -29.91 -9.11 11.77
N ALA A 230 -30.08 -7.79 11.61
CA ALA A 230 -30.71 -6.95 12.62
C ALA A 230 -32.14 -7.41 12.95
N LYS A 231 -32.95 -7.77 11.94
CA LYS A 231 -34.31 -8.30 12.17
C LYS A 231 -34.32 -9.59 13.01
N VAL A 232 -33.31 -10.44 12.86
CA VAL A 232 -33.19 -11.71 13.58
C VAL A 232 -32.64 -11.51 14.99
N LEU A 233 -31.58 -10.70 15.13
CA LEU A 233 -30.81 -10.57 16.36
C LEU A 233 -31.39 -9.55 17.34
N THR A 234 -32.01 -8.46 16.86
CA THR A 234 -32.55 -7.40 17.73
C THR A 234 -34.07 -7.35 17.63
N ARG A 235 -34.76 -7.61 18.75
CA ARG A 235 -36.22 -7.81 18.75
C ARG A 235 -37.03 -6.63 18.22
N LYS A 236 -36.52 -5.38 18.21
CA LYS A 236 -37.20 -4.19 17.66
C LYS A 236 -36.21 -3.05 17.35
N GLU A 237 -35.25 -3.24 16.45
CA GLU A 237 -34.48 -2.09 15.99
C GLU A 237 -35.35 -1.15 15.14
N LYS A 238 -35.50 0.12 15.58
CA LYS A 238 -36.21 1.14 14.81
C LYS A 238 -35.47 1.42 13.51
N ALA A 239 -36.20 1.55 12.40
CA ALA A 239 -35.64 1.85 11.08
C ALA A 239 -34.69 3.06 11.08
N ASP A 240 -34.99 4.09 11.89
CA ASP A 240 -34.17 5.30 12.04
C ASP A 240 -32.80 5.05 12.66
N VAL A 241 -32.67 4.06 13.55
CA VAL A 241 -31.38 3.69 14.15
C VAL A 241 -30.51 3.04 13.09
N TRP A 242 -31.07 2.10 12.34
CA TRP A 242 -30.37 1.43 11.24
C TRP A 242 -29.90 2.43 10.19
N SER A 243 -30.80 3.32 9.74
CA SER A 243 -30.50 4.36 8.75
C SER A 243 -29.34 5.28 9.21
N ARG A 244 -29.35 5.73 10.47
CA ARG A 244 -28.24 6.55 11.03
C ARG A 244 -26.90 5.82 11.06
N ARG A 245 -26.87 4.53 11.41
CA ARG A 245 -25.62 3.74 11.41
C ARG A 245 -25.07 3.59 9.99
N TRP A 246 -25.96 3.33 9.04
CA TRP A 246 -25.58 3.17 7.63
C TRP A 246 -25.19 4.48 6.94
N ALA A 247 -25.75 5.62 7.35
CA ALA A 247 -25.32 6.93 6.88
C ALA A 247 -23.81 7.16 7.09
N SER A 248 -23.27 6.72 8.24
CA SER A 248 -21.82 6.78 8.51
C SER A 248 -21.00 5.90 7.56
N ARG A 249 -21.47 4.67 7.29
CA ARG A 249 -20.79 3.69 6.41
C ARG A 249 -20.77 4.11 4.96
N TYR A 250 -21.90 4.57 4.43
CA TYR A 250 -21.96 5.17 3.10
C TYR A 250 -21.07 6.42 3.04
N GLY A 251 -21.11 7.28 4.06
CA GLY A 251 -20.20 8.41 4.15
C GLY A 251 -18.72 8.01 4.12
N LEU A 252 -18.35 6.89 4.74
CA LEU A 252 -17.00 6.33 4.68
C LEU A 252 -16.65 5.80 3.28
N ALA A 253 -17.55 5.04 2.64
CA ALA A 253 -17.37 4.52 1.28
C ALA A 253 -17.22 5.65 0.26
N ILE A 254 -18.08 6.67 0.33
CA ILE A 254 -18.03 7.85 -0.54
C ILE A 254 -16.68 8.56 -0.40
N ARG A 255 -16.22 8.82 0.83
CA ARG A 255 -14.88 9.41 1.06
C ARG A 255 -13.76 8.53 0.50
N ALA A 256 -13.89 7.21 0.58
CA ALA A 256 -12.91 6.28 0.01
C ALA A 256 -12.88 6.36 -1.53
N GLN A 257 -14.03 6.46 -2.22
CA GLN A 257 -14.08 6.69 -3.67
C GLN A 257 -13.45 8.03 -4.06
N CYS A 258 -13.78 9.11 -3.36
CA CYS A 258 -13.18 10.41 -3.62
C CYS A 258 -11.67 10.41 -3.40
N ALA A 259 -11.21 9.78 -2.31
CA ALA A 259 -9.78 9.60 -2.05
C ALA A 259 -9.08 8.69 -3.07
N ALA A 260 -9.83 7.86 -3.80
CA ALA A 260 -9.33 7.08 -4.93
C ALA A 260 -9.34 7.85 -6.26
N GLY A 261 -9.82 9.10 -6.28
CA GLY A 261 -9.95 9.90 -7.50
C GLY A 261 -11.17 9.55 -8.35
N ARG A 262 -12.22 8.98 -7.76
CA ARG A 262 -13.47 8.59 -8.44
C ARG A 262 -14.69 9.30 -7.83
N PRO A 263 -14.79 10.63 -7.92
CA PRO A 263 -15.86 11.37 -7.26
C PRO A 263 -17.25 11.07 -7.86
N GLU A 264 -17.34 10.69 -9.14
CA GLU A 264 -18.58 10.25 -9.80
C GLU A 264 -19.13 8.96 -9.17
N ALA A 265 -18.27 7.97 -8.95
CA ALA A 265 -18.64 6.74 -8.23
C ALA A 265 -19.09 7.02 -6.78
N GLY A 266 -18.50 8.05 -6.15
CA GLY A 266 -18.94 8.55 -4.86
C GLY A 266 -20.37 9.12 -4.91
N LEU A 267 -20.73 9.81 -5.99
CA LEU A 267 -22.08 10.32 -6.20
C LEU A 267 -23.09 9.19 -6.44
N GLU A 268 -22.73 8.17 -7.21
CA GLU A 268 -23.57 6.98 -7.42
C GLU A 268 -23.87 6.24 -6.10
N LEU A 269 -22.87 6.10 -5.22
CA LEU A 269 -23.06 5.54 -3.88
C LEU A 269 -24.00 6.41 -3.02
N TYR A 270 -23.91 7.74 -3.13
CA TYR A 270 -24.80 8.67 -2.45
C TYR A 270 -26.26 8.52 -2.93
N GLU A 271 -26.47 8.45 -4.25
CA GLU A 271 -27.79 8.22 -4.84
C GLU A 271 -28.37 6.85 -4.45
N SER A 272 -27.54 5.80 -4.45
CA SER A 272 -27.92 4.46 -4.01
C SER A 272 -28.37 4.46 -2.54
N ALA A 273 -27.66 5.17 -1.66
CA ALA A 273 -28.05 5.32 -0.26
C ALA A 273 -29.39 6.06 -0.11
N ARG A 274 -29.60 7.14 -0.87
CA ARG A 274 -30.85 7.91 -0.87
C ARG A 274 -32.04 7.04 -1.33
N LYS A 275 -31.86 6.24 -2.39
CA LYS A 275 -32.88 5.26 -2.85
C LYS A 275 -33.24 4.25 -1.76
N GLN A 276 -32.32 3.94 -0.86
CA GLN A 276 -32.55 3.05 0.29
C GLN A 276 -33.13 3.76 1.52
N GLY A 277 -33.44 5.06 1.45
CA GLY A 277 -33.94 5.85 2.57
C GLY A 277 -32.88 6.19 3.62
N ILE A 278 -31.59 6.16 3.23
CA ILE A 278 -30.46 6.48 4.11
C ILE A 278 -30.08 7.95 3.91
N GLN A 279 -30.29 8.76 4.94
CA GLN A 279 -29.92 10.18 4.92
C GLN A 279 -28.45 10.35 5.29
N ILE A 280 -27.61 10.69 4.31
CA ILE A 280 -26.18 10.96 4.55
C ILE A 280 -26.01 12.44 4.91
N GLY A 281 -25.25 12.71 5.97
CA GLY A 281 -25.04 14.07 6.49
C GLY A 281 -24.38 15.04 5.49
N THR A 282 -24.50 16.34 5.78
CA THR A 282 -24.17 17.49 4.93
C THR A 282 -22.76 17.47 4.33
N ARG A 283 -21.76 16.91 5.03
CA ARG A 283 -20.39 16.80 4.49
C ARG A 283 -20.29 15.93 3.23
N ALA A 284 -21.17 14.96 3.05
CA ALA A 284 -21.21 14.20 1.80
C ALA A 284 -21.88 15.00 0.67
N GLN A 285 -22.83 15.89 1.01
CA GLN A 285 -23.48 16.77 0.04
C GLN A 285 -22.50 17.79 -0.54
N GLU A 286 -21.50 18.23 0.23
CA GLU A 286 -20.43 19.09 -0.28
C GLU A 286 -19.65 18.46 -1.45
N LEU A 287 -19.61 17.13 -1.56
CA LEU A 287 -18.97 16.45 -2.70
C LEU A 287 -19.70 16.67 -4.02
N SER A 288 -21.02 16.86 -4.01
CA SER A 288 -21.76 17.21 -5.23
C SER A 288 -21.28 18.53 -5.83
N LYS A 289 -20.94 19.50 -4.96
CA LYS A 289 -20.37 20.79 -5.38
C LYS A 289 -19.01 20.60 -6.04
N VAL A 290 -18.21 19.65 -5.58
CA VAL A 290 -16.88 19.34 -6.16
C VAL A 290 -17.02 18.71 -7.55
N VAL A 291 -18.02 17.85 -7.77
CA VAL A 291 -18.27 17.22 -9.08
C VAL A 291 -18.86 18.21 -10.09
N GLY A 292 -19.36 19.37 -9.64
CA GLY A 292 -19.95 20.37 -10.51
C GLY A 292 -21.29 19.94 -11.12
N ARG A 293 -21.90 18.86 -10.62
CA ARG A 293 -23.29 18.50 -10.92
C ARG A 293 -24.18 19.02 -9.80
N PRO A 294 -25.08 19.99 -10.06
CA PRO A 294 -26.08 20.35 -9.07
C PRO A 294 -26.92 19.09 -8.79
N LEU A 295 -26.89 18.61 -7.54
CA LEU A 295 -27.86 17.61 -7.09
C LEU A 295 -29.25 18.18 -7.33
N ALA A 296 -30.14 17.38 -7.92
CA ALA A 296 -31.55 17.72 -7.96
C ALA A 296 -31.98 18.02 -6.52
N THR A 297 -32.25 19.31 -6.24
CA THR A 297 -32.79 19.75 -4.98
C THR A 297 -34.03 18.90 -4.71
N ASP A 298 -34.06 18.23 -3.56
CA ASP A 298 -35.25 17.50 -3.14
C ASP A 298 -36.48 18.41 -3.35
N PRO A 299 -37.58 17.92 -3.94
CA PRO A 299 -38.84 18.63 -3.82
C PRO A 299 -39.09 18.81 -2.32
N ASP A 300 -39.26 20.07 -1.92
CA ASP A 300 -39.37 20.51 -0.54
C ASP A 300 -40.25 19.53 0.26
N PRO A 301 -39.71 18.80 1.26
CA PRO A 301 -40.49 17.84 2.01
C PRO A 301 -41.45 18.61 2.91
N GLN A 302 -42.62 18.99 2.39
CA GLN A 302 -43.77 19.38 3.18
C GLN A 302 -44.17 18.20 4.08
N THR A 303 -43.50 18.12 5.22
CA THR A 303 -43.82 17.18 6.29
C THR A 303 -44.37 18.01 7.45
N PRO A 304 -45.57 17.71 7.96
CA PRO A 304 -46.20 18.50 9.01
C PRO A 304 -45.33 18.45 10.28
N ASP A 305 -45.07 19.63 10.84
CA ASP A 305 -44.30 19.86 12.05
C ASP A 305 -45.03 19.27 13.27
N LEU A 306 -44.75 18.00 13.57
CA LEU A 306 -45.12 17.35 14.83
C LEU A 306 -43.87 17.19 15.70
N ARG A 307 -43.32 18.32 16.16
CA ARG A 307 -42.42 18.34 17.32
C ARG A 307 -43.23 18.60 18.58
N PRO A 308 -43.23 17.72 19.59
CA PRO A 308 -43.71 18.07 20.92
C PRO A 308 -42.76 19.11 21.55
N PRO A 309 -43.29 20.05 22.35
CA PRO A 309 -42.51 21.12 22.96
C PRO A 309 -41.47 20.56 23.95
N LYS A 310 -40.24 21.07 23.86
CA LYS A 310 -39.18 20.80 24.83
C LYS A 310 -39.55 21.45 26.18
N PRO A 311 -39.39 20.75 27.32
CA PRO A 311 -39.42 21.40 28.61
C PRO A 311 -38.12 22.18 28.85
N SER A 312 -38.28 23.42 29.29
CA SER A 312 -37.25 24.32 29.78
C SER A 312 -36.46 23.67 30.93
N GLN A 313 -35.14 23.70 30.86
CA GLN A 313 -34.28 23.43 32.01
C GLN A 313 -33.37 24.62 32.25
N ASP A 314 -33.56 25.19 33.42
CA ASP A 314 -32.84 26.32 33.98
C ASP A 314 -31.41 25.96 34.37
N ILE A 315 -30.62 27.03 34.37
CA ILE A 315 -29.23 27.16 34.72
C ILE A 315 -29.05 26.95 36.23
N GLN A 316 -28.13 26.07 36.64
CA GLN A 316 -27.42 26.21 37.91
C GLN A 316 -25.93 25.93 37.70
N SER A 317 -25.16 27.02 37.82
CA SER A 317 -23.71 27.08 37.97
C SER A 317 -23.32 26.99 39.44
N SER A 318 -22.24 26.26 39.74
CA SER A 318 -21.47 26.36 41.00
C SER A 318 -20.10 25.69 40.86
N PRO A 319 -19.11 26.04 41.71
CA PRO A 319 -17.80 26.50 41.23
C PRO A 319 -16.60 25.62 41.61
N LYS A 320 -15.46 26.05 41.02
CA LYS A 320 -14.03 25.80 41.26
C LYS A 320 -13.64 25.06 42.55
N ASP A 321 -12.62 24.21 42.42
CA ASP A 321 -11.63 24.02 43.48
C ASP A 321 -10.21 23.99 42.91
N ASP A 322 -9.36 24.81 43.52
CA ASP A 322 -7.94 24.99 43.26
C ASP A 322 -7.15 24.00 44.13
N SER A 323 -6.06 23.42 43.62
CA SER A 323 -4.98 22.89 44.45
C SER A 323 -3.66 22.89 43.69
N GLN A 324 -2.75 23.69 44.21
CA GLN A 324 -1.32 23.75 43.91
C GLN A 324 -0.63 22.45 44.43
N ASP A 325 0.51 22.05 43.86
CA ASP A 325 1.83 22.22 44.51
C ASP A 325 2.95 21.23 44.05
N ILE A 326 4.15 21.82 44.01
CA ILE A 326 5.49 21.32 44.39
C ILE A 326 6.30 20.39 43.45
N GLN A 327 7.32 21.03 42.87
CA GLN A 327 8.75 20.66 42.70
C GLN A 327 9.22 19.25 43.12
N SER A 328 10.07 18.62 42.30
CA SER A 328 11.53 18.53 42.53
C SER A 328 12.20 17.53 41.57
N SER A 329 13.32 17.97 41.00
CA SER A 329 14.32 17.14 40.32
C SER A 329 15.19 16.41 41.36
N PRO A 330 15.97 15.41 40.91
CA PRO A 330 17.40 15.53 41.19
C PRO A 330 18.25 15.32 39.95
N GLU A 331 19.35 16.07 39.94
CA GLU A 331 20.55 15.92 39.15
C GLU A 331 21.27 14.62 39.53
N ASP A 332 21.94 13.97 38.58
CA ASP A 332 23.05 13.07 38.90
C ASP A 332 24.05 12.97 37.73
N ASP A 333 25.27 12.62 38.12
CA ASP A 333 26.56 13.03 37.61
C ASP A 333 27.08 12.39 36.30
N SER A 334 27.83 13.22 35.58
CA SER A 334 29.21 13.03 35.10
C SER A 334 29.76 11.61 34.91
N GLN A 335 30.26 11.29 33.70
CA GLN A 335 31.60 10.68 33.53
C GLN A 335 32.11 10.68 32.08
N ASP A 336 33.35 11.16 31.94
CA ASP A 336 34.26 11.10 30.79
C ASP A 336 34.57 9.66 30.35
N ILE A 337 34.95 9.48 29.07
CA ILE A 337 36.05 8.60 28.60
C ILE A 337 36.40 8.98 27.15
N GLN A 338 37.65 9.43 26.95
CA GLN A 338 38.36 9.51 25.67
C GLN A 338 38.95 8.14 25.30
N SER A 339 38.91 7.77 24.02
CA SER A 339 40.06 7.18 23.27
C SER A 339 39.65 6.71 21.86
N SER A 340 40.30 7.28 20.85
CA SER A 340 40.55 6.74 19.49
C SER A 340 41.76 5.76 19.57
N PRO A 341 42.32 5.13 18.48
CA PRO A 341 42.11 5.37 17.05
C PRO A 341 42.22 4.14 16.11
N GLU A 342 42.29 4.44 14.79
CA GLU A 342 42.98 3.69 13.70
C GLU A 342 42.33 2.40 13.17
N ASP A 343 42.50 1.98 11.92
CA ASP A 343 42.80 2.53 10.59
C ASP A 343 42.68 1.29 9.68
N TYR A 344 42.06 1.31 8.51
CA TYR A 344 42.30 0.30 7.44
C TYR A 344 41.47 0.63 6.19
N SER A 345 42.19 0.90 5.10
CA SER A 345 41.68 0.99 3.73
C SER A 345 42.23 -0.19 2.91
N PRO A 346 41.49 -0.69 1.90
CA PRO A 346 42.20 -1.08 0.69
C PRO A 346 41.53 -0.66 -0.63
N GLU A 347 42.43 -0.42 -1.57
CA GLU A 347 42.37 -0.05 -3.00
C GLU A 347 41.50 -1.00 -3.85
N SER A 348 40.66 -0.45 -4.75
CA SER A 348 40.88 -0.13 -6.18
C SER A 348 40.79 -1.32 -7.14
N VAL A 349 39.69 -1.39 -7.92
CA VAL A 349 39.54 -2.23 -9.12
C VAL A 349 38.69 -1.47 -10.17
N ASP A 350 39.28 -1.35 -11.36
CA ASP A 350 38.77 -1.11 -12.73
C ASP A 350 37.74 0.01 -13.04
N HIS A 351 38.27 1.06 -13.68
CA HIS A 351 37.54 2.14 -14.34
C HIS A 351 36.96 1.71 -15.70
N ILE A 352 35.70 1.29 -15.70
CA ILE A 352 34.79 1.59 -16.83
C ILE A 352 34.41 3.07 -16.66
N GLU A 353 34.54 3.88 -17.72
CA GLU A 353 34.08 5.28 -17.72
C GLU A 353 32.60 5.34 -17.28
N ARG A 354 32.39 5.58 -15.98
CA ARG A 354 31.09 5.83 -15.41
C ARG A 354 30.66 7.17 -15.96
N ILE A 355 29.65 7.15 -16.84
CA ILE A 355 28.81 8.32 -17.11
C ILE A 355 28.45 8.86 -15.73
N PRO A 356 28.81 10.11 -15.38
CA PRO A 356 28.58 10.59 -14.03
C PRO A 356 27.08 10.52 -13.75
N ASP A 357 26.71 9.92 -12.61
CA ASP A 357 25.32 9.74 -12.22
C ASP A 357 24.77 11.08 -11.71
N PHE A 358 24.52 12.00 -12.64
CA PHE A 358 23.96 13.33 -12.39
C PHE A 358 22.46 13.28 -12.01
N SER A 359 21.97 12.13 -11.55
CA SER A 359 20.57 11.95 -11.15
C SER A 359 20.22 12.72 -9.88
N GLU A 360 21.20 12.97 -8.99
CA GLU A 360 20.99 13.74 -7.76
C GLU A 360 20.81 15.24 -8.03
N ASP A 361 21.60 15.84 -8.94
CA ASP A 361 21.58 17.29 -9.19
C ASP A 361 20.26 17.78 -9.82
N ILE A 362 19.65 16.97 -10.70
CA ILE A 362 18.35 17.31 -11.33
C ILE A 362 17.21 17.10 -10.33
N GLU A 363 17.30 16.12 -9.43
CA GLU A 363 16.30 15.91 -8.38
C GLU A 363 16.38 16.96 -7.28
N GLU A 364 17.57 17.43 -6.92
CA GLU A 364 17.77 18.56 -5.99
C GLU A 364 17.22 19.85 -6.60
N ALA A 365 17.54 20.14 -7.87
CA ALA A 365 17.05 21.33 -8.58
C ALA A 365 15.55 21.29 -8.97
N SER A 366 14.91 20.12 -8.97
CA SER A 366 13.45 20.00 -9.16
C SER A 366 12.69 19.99 -7.83
N SER A 367 13.31 19.52 -6.75
CA SER A 367 12.72 19.55 -5.41
C SER A 367 12.61 20.98 -4.86
N THR A 368 13.50 21.89 -5.28
CA THR A 368 13.45 23.33 -4.92
C THR A 368 12.14 24.02 -5.32
N LEU A 369 11.46 23.57 -6.39
CA LEU A 369 10.18 24.16 -6.82
C LEU A 369 8.98 23.77 -5.95
N TYR A 370 9.06 22.65 -5.22
CA TYR A 370 8.09 22.27 -4.17
C TYR A 370 8.64 22.54 -2.75
N HIS A 371 9.81 23.18 -2.65
CA HIS A 371 10.50 23.51 -1.41
C HIS A 371 10.79 25.01 -1.33
N SER A 372 9.75 25.84 -1.46
CA SER A 372 9.78 27.19 -0.87
C SER A 372 9.63 27.15 0.66
N MET A 373 9.99 26.04 1.31
CA MET A 373 10.28 26.01 2.73
C MET A 373 11.77 26.34 2.83
N PRO A 374 12.15 27.48 3.43
CA PRO A 374 13.54 27.88 3.54
C PRO A 374 14.38 26.74 4.11
N ARG A 375 15.52 26.43 3.47
CA ARG A 375 16.59 25.57 4.05
C ARG A 375 16.95 26.04 5.48
N ALA A 376 16.64 27.30 5.80
CA ALA A 376 16.74 27.96 7.10
C ALA A 376 15.73 27.52 8.19
N LEU A 377 14.77 26.63 7.93
CA LEU A 377 13.82 26.16 8.97
C LEU A 377 14.33 24.98 9.79
N LEU A 378 15.38 24.30 9.35
CA LEU A 378 16.07 23.36 10.25
C LEU A 378 17.01 24.18 11.13
N PRO A 379 16.85 24.15 12.47
CA PRO A 379 17.81 24.76 13.38
C PRO A 379 19.20 24.22 13.03
N THR A 380 20.08 25.06 12.51
CA THR A 380 21.35 24.63 11.87
C THR A 380 22.43 24.18 12.86
N GLY A 381 22.09 23.89 14.12
CA GLY A 381 23.08 23.55 15.15
C GLY A 381 22.72 22.38 16.05
N ASP A 382 21.46 22.26 16.50
CA ASP A 382 21.11 21.28 17.53
C ASP A 382 20.16 20.18 17.03
N LEU A 383 20.68 18.95 17.01
CA LEU A 383 19.92 17.72 16.72
C LEU A 383 18.75 17.57 17.71
N VAL A 384 18.90 18.03 18.95
CA VAL A 384 17.87 17.94 19.99
C VAL A 384 16.73 18.92 19.70
N GLU A 385 17.01 20.17 19.34
CA GLU A 385 15.98 21.11 18.88
C GLU A 385 15.23 20.60 17.65
N THR A 386 15.97 20.10 16.65
CA THR A 386 15.37 19.50 15.46
C THR A 386 14.48 18.30 15.84
N LEU A 387 14.92 17.45 16.75
CA LEU A 387 14.12 16.33 17.25
C LEU A 387 12.83 16.80 17.95
N ARG A 388 12.90 17.83 18.80
CA ARG A 388 11.72 18.40 19.47
C ARG A 388 10.72 18.95 18.45
N PHE A 389 11.22 19.70 17.46
CA PHE A 389 10.43 20.23 16.36
C PHE A 389 9.74 19.12 15.55
N LEU A 390 10.50 18.09 15.14
CA LEU A 390 9.95 16.96 14.37
C LEU A 390 8.93 16.15 15.15
N LYS A 391 9.14 15.94 16.47
CA LYS A 391 8.14 15.28 17.34
C LYS A 391 6.83 16.07 17.39
N SER A 392 6.90 17.40 17.51
CA SER A 392 5.72 18.26 17.51
C SER A 392 5.02 18.23 16.14
N SER A 393 5.80 18.38 15.06
CA SER A 393 5.27 18.42 13.70
C SER A 393 4.64 17.09 13.26
N LEU A 394 5.18 15.93 13.65
CA LEU A 394 4.58 14.63 13.34
C LEU A 394 3.24 14.39 14.05
N ARG A 395 2.97 15.08 15.16
CA ARG A 395 1.68 15.07 15.86
C ARG A 395 0.69 16.08 15.28
N SER A 396 1.19 17.07 14.54
CA SER A 396 0.39 18.06 13.83
C SER A 396 -0.37 17.44 12.64
N ARG A 397 -1.35 18.18 12.13
CA ARG A 397 -2.02 17.87 10.85
C ARG A 397 -1.09 18.06 9.65
N TYR A 398 0.00 18.80 9.84
CA TYR A 398 0.99 19.13 8.82
C TYR A 398 2.35 18.53 9.20
N PRO A 399 2.55 17.22 8.96
CA PRO A 399 3.86 16.60 9.14
C PRO A 399 4.94 17.28 8.28
N PRO A 400 6.21 17.23 8.71
CA PRO A 400 7.32 17.81 7.95
C PRO A 400 7.48 17.10 6.60
N PRO A 401 8.00 17.76 5.55
CA PRO A 401 8.27 17.11 4.26
C PRO A 401 9.18 15.88 4.40
N ALA A 402 8.99 14.88 3.53
CA ALA A 402 9.76 13.65 3.56
C ALA A 402 11.27 13.87 3.40
N SER A 403 11.68 14.87 2.61
CA SER A 403 13.09 15.27 2.43
C SER A 403 13.74 15.77 3.72
N VAL A 404 13.02 16.53 4.54
CA VAL A 404 13.49 17.02 5.85
C VAL A 404 13.71 15.85 6.80
N LEU A 405 12.77 14.91 6.84
CA LEU A 405 12.91 13.68 7.64
C LEU A 405 14.03 12.78 7.13
N GLU A 406 14.18 12.65 5.82
CA GLU A 406 15.22 11.84 5.19
C GLU A 406 16.63 12.35 5.55
N ASN A 407 16.85 13.67 5.46
CA ASN A 407 18.10 14.30 5.89
C ASN A 407 18.37 14.06 7.38
N PHE A 408 17.34 14.22 8.23
CA PHE A 408 17.45 13.95 9.67
C PHE A 408 17.73 12.47 9.97
N ILE A 409 17.13 11.54 9.22
CA ILE A 409 17.43 10.11 9.29
C ILE A 409 18.90 9.88 8.96
N GLY A 410 19.40 10.47 7.86
CA GLY A 410 20.82 10.40 7.48
C GLY A 410 21.76 10.86 8.58
N GLN A 411 21.49 12.00 9.20
CA GLN A 411 22.28 12.54 10.31
C GLN A 411 22.25 11.61 11.54
N CYS A 412 21.07 11.11 11.94
CA CYS A 412 20.96 10.20 13.07
C CYS A 412 21.68 8.87 12.81
N VAL A 413 21.65 8.35 11.58
CA VAL A 413 22.35 7.13 11.18
C VAL A 413 23.86 7.34 11.24
N ALA A 414 24.36 8.45 10.68
CA ALA A 414 25.78 8.81 10.74
C ALA A 414 26.29 8.94 12.18
N LEU A 415 25.47 9.50 13.09
CA LEU A 415 25.79 9.66 14.52
C LEU A 415 25.48 8.41 15.37
N GLY A 416 24.98 7.32 14.80
CA GLY A 416 24.59 6.11 15.55
C GLY A 416 23.39 6.29 16.50
N ARG A 417 22.62 7.37 16.38
CA ARG A 417 21.47 7.76 17.25
C ARG A 417 20.17 7.01 16.90
N SER A 418 20.27 5.70 16.91
CA SER A 418 19.18 4.72 16.72
C SER A 418 17.92 4.96 17.55
N SER A 419 18.09 5.23 18.84
CA SER A 419 17.00 5.45 19.80
C SER A 419 16.12 6.66 19.44
N THR A 420 16.73 7.72 18.89
CA THR A 420 16.05 8.92 18.42
C THR A 420 15.09 8.62 17.27
N LEU A 421 15.54 7.82 16.29
CA LEU A 421 14.71 7.39 15.17
C LEU A 421 13.58 6.46 15.61
N ALA A 422 13.85 5.55 16.55
CA ALA A 422 12.81 4.72 17.14
C ALA A 422 11.73 5.55 17.85
N ALA A 423 12.12 6.62 18.55
CA ALA A 423 11.19 7.53 19.21
C ALA A 423 10.32 8.31 18.20
N LEU A 424 10.90 8.87 17.14
CA LEU A 424 10.14 9.57 16.09
C LEU A 424 9.20 8.63 15.33
N ARG A 425 9.68 7.44 14.96
CA ARG A 425 8.84 6.41 14.35
C ARG A 425 7.63 6.08 15.23
N LYS A 426 7.85 5.87 16.53
CA LYS A 426 6.77 5.64 17.51
C LYS A 426 5.78 6.80 17.56
N VAL A 427 6.25 8.05 17.43
CA VAL A 427 5.36 9.23 17.35
C VAL A 427 4.56 9.22 16.05
N ALA A 428 5.19 8.95 14.89
CA ALA A 428 4.52 8.89 13.60
C ALA A 428 3.41 7.81 13.57
N HIS A 429 3.65 6.64 14.17
CA HIS A 429 2.65 5.57 14.27
C HIS A 429 1.54 5.82 15.29
N LYS A 430 1.84 6.56 16.37
CA LYS A 430 0.84 6.97 17.37
C LYS A 430 -0.02 8.15 16.90
N SER A 431 0.39 8.83 15.82
CA SER A 431 -0.41 9.89 15.23
C SER A 431 -1.77 9.33 14.81
N LEU A 432 -2.83 10.08 15.12
CA LEU A 432 -4.19 9.76 14.67
C LEU A 432 -4.30 9.84 13.14
N PHE A 433 -3.33 10.49 12.49
CA PHE A 433 -3.31 10.71 11.05
C PHE A 433 -2.38 9.71 10.36
N ASN A 434 -2.95 8.88 9.50
CA ASN A 434 -2.21 8.00 8.59
C ASN A 434 -1.17 8.75 7.73
N HIS A 435 -1.34 10.06 7.55
CA HIS A 435 -0.45 10.91 6.80
C HIS A 435 0.96 11.00 7.41
N SER A 436 1.10 11.16 8.74
CA SER A 436 2.42 11.22 9.40
C SER A 436 3.20 9.91 9.22
N MET A 437 2.50 8.77 9.33
CA MET A 437 3.10 7.44 9.10
C MET A 437 3.50 7.23 7.64
N SER A 438 2.67 7.69 6.70
CA SER A 438 2.98 7.63 5.26
C SER A 438 4.22 8.46 4.92
N ILE A 439 4.29 9.71 5.40
CA ILE A 439 5.46 10.58 5.13
C ILE A 439 6.73 10.00 5.77
N TRP A 440 6.64 9.48 7.00
CA TRP A 440 7.77 8.82 7.65
C TRP A 440 8.29 7.64 6.81
N ALA A 441 7.39 6.79 6.30
CA ALA A 441 7.77 5.68 5.45
C ALA A 441 8.41 6.15 4.12
N LEU A 442 7.90 7.23 3.51
CA LEU A 442 8.52 7.82 2.31
C LEU A 442 9.95 8.31 2.58
N ALA A 443 10.16 8.98 3.73
CA ALA A 443 11.49 9.46 4.13
C ALA A 443 12.48 8.30 4.34
N GLU A 444 12.04 7.21 4.97
CA GLU A 444 12.85 5.99 5.08
C GLU A 444 13.17 5.38 3.72
N MET A 445 12.18 5.27 2.83
CA MET A 445 12.39 4.73 1.48
C MET A 445 13.37 5.59 0.68
N ASN A 446 13.28 6.93 0.76
CA ASN A 446 14.23 7.83 0.11
C ASN A 446 15.65 7.64 0.65
N HIS A 447 15.80 7.54 1.97
CA HIS A 447 17.10 7.31 2.60
C HIS A 447 17.75 5.99 2.13
N LEU A 448 16.96 4.91 2.05
CA LEU A 448 17.42 3.61 1.55
C LEU A 448 17.74 3.64 0.04
N SER A 449 16.94 4.35 -0.74
CA SER A 449 17.19 4.56 -2.18
C SER A 449 18.51 5.30 -2.44
N LYS A 450 18.84 6.35 -1.67
CA LYS A 450 20.14 7.05 -1.77
C LYS A 450 21.33 6.17 -1.42
N ARG A 451 21.15 5.21 -0.50
CA ARG A 451 22.17 4.23 -0.14
C ARG A 451 22.32 3.08 -1.14
N SER A 452 21.56 3.09 -2.24
CA SER A 452 21.52 1.99 -3.22
C SER A 452 21.17 0.64 -2.59
N GLU A 453 20.23 0.65 -1.63
CA GLU A 453 19.70 -0.52 -0.92
C GLU A 453 18.26 -0.82 -1.39
N PRO A 454 18.04 -1.27 -2.65
CA PRO A 454 16.71 -1.42 -3.22
C PRO A 454 15.90 -2.50 -2.50
N ARG A 455 16.55 -3.56 -2.00
CA ARG A 455 15.88 -4.67 -1.31
C ARG A 455 15.22 -4.22 -0.01
N GLU A 456 15.97 -3.44 0.76
CA GLU A 456 15.55 -2.85 2.03
C GLU A 456 14.46 -1.81 1.79
N MET A 457 14.57 -1.04 0.71
CA MET A 457 13.53 -0.10 0.27
C MET A 457 12.23 -0.85 -0.05
N TYR A 458 12.27 -1.92 -0.85
CA TYR A 458 11.08 -2.74 -1.16
C TYR A 458 10.49 -3.39 0.09
N ALA A 459 11.32 -3.91 1.00
CA ALA A 459 10.87 -4.48 2.26
C ALA A 459 10.16 -3.43 3.14
N THR A 460 10.71 -2.21 3.18
CA THR A 460 10.09 -1.06 3.85
C THR A 460 8.74 -0.72 3.21
N PHE A 461 8.68 -0.64 1.88
CA PHE A 461 7.42 -0.42 1.17
C PHE A 461 6.36 -1.49 1.51
N CYS A 462 6.71 -2.78 1.43
CA CYS A 462 5.79 -3.89 1.69
C CYS A 462 5.34 -3.98 3.15
N ARG A 463 6.13 -3.44 4.08
CA ARG A 463 5.80 -3.35 5.51
C ARG A 463 4.73 -2.29 5.76
N TYR A 464 4.85 -1.14 5.12
CA TYR A 464 3.96 0.00 5.35
C TYR A 464 2.74 0.02 4.43
N PHE A 465 2.87 -0.46 3.20
CA PHE A 465 1.89 -0.27 2.13
C PHE A 465 1.40 -1.59 1.53
N PHE A 466 0.28 -1.47 0.84
CA PHE A 466 -0.17 -2.50 -0.10
C PHE A 466 0.67 -2.46 -1.38
N SER A 467 1.03 -3.62 -1.90
CA SER A 467 1.75 -3.80 -3.17
C SER A 467 0.82 -3.66 -4.37
N VAL A 468 0.10 -2.54 -4.43
CA VAL A 468 -0.81 -2.17 -5.52
C VAL A 468 -0.20 -0.99 -6.27
N GLY A 469 -0.15 -1.07 -7.61
CA GLY A 469 0.45 -0.03 -8.45
C GLY A 469 1.98 -0.09 -8.51
N VAL A 470 2.57 -1.26 -8.25
CA VAL A 470 4.01 -1.51 -8.32
C VAL A 470 4.31 -2.47 -9.49
N PRO A 471 5.55 -2.50 -10.02
CA PRO A 471 5.88 -3.41 -11.10
C PRO A 471 5.65 -4.86 -10.70
N SER A 472 5.04 -5.65 -11.58
CA SER A 472 4.76 -7.08 -11.37
C SER A 472 6.02 -7.89 -11.02
N GLN A 473 7.17 -7.48 -11.54
CA GLN A 473 8.46 -8.09 -11.25
C GLN A 473 8.89 -7.92 -9.78
N THR A 474 8.53 -6.81 -9.13
CA THR A 474 8.87 -6.55 -7.72
C THR A 474 8.11 -7.49 -6.77
N ILE A 475 6.92 -7.94 -7.15
CA ILE A 475 6.15 -8.94 -6.39
C ILE A 475 6.87 -10.29 -6.42
N LYS A 476 7.39 -10.70 -7.59
CA LYS A 476 8.20 -11.92 -7.72
C LYS A 476 9.49 -11.83 -6.90
N PHE A 477 10.11 -10.65 -6.86
CA PHE A 477 11.28 -10.40 -6.01
C PHE A 477 10.93 -10.59 -4.53
N GLN A 478 9.79 -10.04 -4.09
CA GLN A 478 9.32 -10.22 -2.72
C GLN A 478 9.09 -11.69 -2.38
N ASP A 479 8.40 -12.45 -3.24
CA ASP A 479 8.14 -13.87 -3.02
C ASP A 479 9.45 -14.67 -2.97
N LYS A 480 10.38 -14.38 -3.88
CA LYS A 480 11.71 -14.99 -3.88
C LYS A 480 12.47 -14.66 -2.61
N TRP A 481 12.45 -13.41 -2.17
CA TRP A 481 13.13 -12.98 -0.94
C TRP A 481 12.54 -13.67 0.31
N VAL A 482 11.20 -13.75 0.41
CA VAL A 482 10.53 -14.48 1.49
C VAL A 482 10.88 -15.98 1.46
N LYS A 483 10.93 -16.58 0.28
CA LYS A 483 11.34 -17.98 0.10
C LYS A 483 12.81 -18.19 0.46
N ASP A 484 13.72 -17.32 0.01
CA ASP A 484 15.15 -17.38 0.31
C ASP A 484 15.40 -17.26 1.82
N LEU A 485 14.66 -16.37 2.51
CA LEU A 485 14.69 -16.27 3.97
C LEU A 485 14.23 -17.57 4.66
N LYS A 486 13.22 -18.25 4.12
CA LYS A 486 12.74 -19.54 4.64
C LYS A 486 13.70 -20.69 4.34
N HIS A 487 14.23 -20.75 3.11
CA HIS A 487 15.09 -21.84 2.63
C HIS A 487 16.48 -21.83 3.25
N ARG A 488 17.01 -20.67 3.65
CA ARG A 488 18.27 -20.58 4.39
C ARG A 488 18.19 -21.14 5.82
N GLY A 489 17.12 -21.87 6.15
CA GLY A 489 17.01 -22.62 7.40
C GLY A 489 16.94 -21.74 8.63
N PHE A 490 16.55 -20.47 8.49
CA PHE A 490 16.36 -19.59 9.64
C PHE A 490 15.03 -19.93 10.31
N PRO A 491 15.00 -20.64 11.46
CA PRO A 491 13.77 -20.84 12.21
C PRO A 491 13.12 -19.49 12.50
N SER A 492 11.81 -19.42 12.70
CA SER A 492 11.09 -18.17 12.94
C SER A 492 11.63 -17.32 14.12
N ARG A 493 12.46 -17.90 15.00
CA ARG A 493 13.25 -17.21 16.06
C ARG A 493 14.67 -16.81 15.63
N ALA A 494 15.25 -17.42 14.59
CA ALA A 494 16.51 -17.04 13.98
C ALA A 494 16.36 -16.22 12.69
N ILE A 495 15.18 -16.09 12.07
CA ILE A 495 14.88 -14.90 11.24
C ILE A 495 15.12 -13.67 12.12
N GLN A 496 14.74 -13.74 13.40
CA GLN A 496 15.04 -12.77 14.45
C GLN A 496 16.54 -12.65 14.84
N LYS A 497 17.42 -13.56 14.42
CA LYS A 497 18.85 -13.63 14.80
C LYS A 497 19.83 -13.49 13.62
N SER A 498 19.49 -14.00 12.43
CA SER A 498 20.02 -13.62 11.10
C SER A 498 19.66 -12.19 10.71
N MET A 499 18.71 -11.60 11.43
CA MET A 499 18.67 -10.16 11.70
C MET A 499 19.98 -9.62 12.35
N GLN A 500 21.13 -10.30 12.28
CA GLN A 500 22.42 -9.85 12.80
C GLN A 500 23.13 -8.92 11.82
N ASP A 501 22.98 -9.11 10.50
CA ASP A 501 23.23 -8.03 9.53
C ASP A 501 22.15 -6.95 9.62
N GLU A 502 20.92 -7.38 9.89
CA GLU A 502 19.84 -6.51 10.31
C GLU A 502 20.06 -5.93 11.73
N ARG A 503 21.22 -6.11 12.41
CA ARG A 503 21.57 -5.27 13.58
C ARG A 503 21.91 -3.86 13.13
N ARG A 504 22.42 -3.68 11.90
CA ARG A 504 22.56 -2.36 11.27
C ARG A 504 21.19 -1.74 11.03
N LEU A 505 20.25 -2.53 10.49
CA LEU A 505 18.87 -2.10 10.28
C LEU A 505 18.06 -1.97 11.59
N ARG A 506 18.28 -2.78 12.63
CA ARG A 506 17.57 -2.75 13.92
C ARG A 506 17.99 -1.61 14.83
N LYS A 507 19.23 -1.13 14.71
CA LYS A 507 19.61 0.17 15.26
C LYS A 507 18.66 1.23 14.66
N VAL A 508 18.38 1.19 13.38
CA VAL A 508 17.52 2.20 12.74
C VAL A 508 16.01 1.91 12.88
N LEU A 509 15.58 0.65 12.86
CA LEU A 509 14.21 0.14 12.77
C LEU A 509 13.93 -0.89 13.88
N PRO A 510 13.26 -0.55 15.00
CA PRO A 510 12.97 -1.54 16.03
C PRO A 510 12.06 -2.64 15.45
N ALA A 511 12.54 -3.89 15.56
CA ALA A 511 11.90 -5.10 15.04
C ALA A 511 10.48 -5.35 15.59
N ASN A 512 10.10 -4.65 16.67
CA ASN A 512 8.86 -4.89 17.39
C ASN A 512 7.71 -3.95 16.99
N TYR A 513 7.93 -2.99 16.09
CA TYR A 513 6.82 -2.12 15.67
C TYR A 513 5.98 -2.80 14.59
N ARG A 514 4.95 -3.52 15.04
CA ARG A 514 3.93 -4.08 14.17
C ARG A 514 3.09 -2.93 13.62
N VAL A 515 3.21 -2.66 12.32
CA VAL A 515 2.29 -1.75 11.62
C VAL A 515 0.90 -2.37 11.78
N MET A 516 -0.02 -1.66 12.45
CA MET A 516 -1.33 -2.21 12.82
C MET A 516 -2.27 -2.32 11.63
N HIS A 517 -2.02 -1.58 10.55
CA HIS A 517 -2.77 -1.61 9.31
C HIS A 517 -1.87 -1.11 8.18
N LYS A 518 -1.87 -1.81 7.05
CA LYS A 518 -1.20 -1.32 5.86
C LYS A 518 -1.90 -0.08 5.32
N LEU A 519 -1.09 0.85 4.81
CA LEU A 519 -1.56 2.08 4.21
C LEU A 519 -1.75 1.94 2.70
N PRO A 520 -2.66 2.73 2.10
CA PRO A 520 -2.58 2.99 0.67
C PRO A 520 -1.26 3.71 0.36
N PRO A 521 -0.49 3.28 -0.65
CA PRO A 521 0.65 4.06 -1.10
C PRO A 521 0.17 5.36 -1.77
N SER A 522 0.89 6.46 -1.55
CA SER A 522 0.76 7.64 -2.41
C SER A 522 1.55 7.46 -3.70
N SER A 523 1.29 8.30 -4.70
CA SER A 523 2.05 8.35 -5.96
C SER A 523 3.57 8.32 -5.74
N HIS A 524 4.10 9.12 -4.81
CA HIS A 524 5.55 9.21 -4.61
C HIS A 524 6.16 7.91 -4.08
N HIS A 525 5.41 7.14 -3.28
CA HIS A 525 5.90 5.84 -2.81
C HIS A 525 6.03 4.87 -3.98
N THR A 526 5.03 4.79 -4.86
CA THR A 526 5.10 3.88 -6.00
C THR A 526 6.06 4.36 -7.06
N ALA A 527 6.13 5.66 -7.36
CA ALA A 527 7.11 6.21 -8.29
C ALA A 527 8.55 5.87 -7.86
N LEU A 528 8.83 5.86 -6.55
CA LEU A 528 10.10 5.44 -6.00
C LEU A 528 10.38 3.94 -6.22
N VAL A 529 9.37 3.09 -6.02
CA VAL A 529 9.47 1.65 -6.31
C VAL A 529 9.74 1.40 -7.81
N TRP A 530 9.03 2.11 -8.69
CA TRP A 530 9.27 2.06 -10.14
C TRP A 530 10.68 2.52 -10.51
N ARG A 531 11.18 3.60 -9.88
CA ARG A 531 12.53 4.12 -10.10
C ARG A 531 13.60 3.10 -9.73
N GLU A 532 13.49 2.44 -8.59
CA GLU A 532 14.46 1.42 -8.19
C GLU A 532 14.38 0.16 -9.08
N ALA A 533 13.18 -0.23 -9.53
CA ALA A 533 13.01 -1.36 -10.45
C ALA A 533 13.68 -1.07 -11.81
N LEU A 534 13.62 0.18 -12.26
CA LEU A 534 14.31 0.63 -13.46
C LEU A 534 15.84 0.58 -13.34
N LYS A 535 16.40 0.92 -12.17
CA LYS A 535 17.85 0.83 -11.93
C LYS A 535 18.36 -0.61 -12.04
N GLU A 536 17.56 -1.59 -11.62
CA GLU A 536 17.89 -3.02 -11.76
C GLU A 536 17.81 -3.51 -13.21
N THR A 537 17.16 -2.76 -14.09
CA THR A 537 16.90 -3.15 -15.48
C THR A 537 18.03 -2.73 -16.41
N LYS A 538 18.84 -3.71 -16.83
CA LYS A 538 20.01 -3.49 -17.69
C LYS A 538 19.69 -3.45 -19.18
N THR A 539 18.67 -4.17 -19.63
CA THR A 539 18.35 -4.33 -21.06
C THR A 539 17.26 -3.35 -21.51
N ARG A 540 17.29 -2.98 -22.79
CA ARG A 540 16.24 -2.16 -23.42
C ARG A 540 14.89 -2.88 -23.40
N ASP A 541 14.86 -4.18 -23.66
CA ASP A 541 13.62 -4.97 -23.67
C ASP A 541 13.01 -5.05 -22.27
N GLY A 542 13.83 -5.14 -21.22
CA GLY A 542 13.36 -5.07 -19.83
C GLY A 542 12.75 -3.70 -19.50
N LEU A 543 13.36 -2.62 -19.99
CA LEU A 543 12.85 -1.25 -19.82
C LEU A 543 11.48 -1.10 -20.50
N GLU A 544 11.36 -1.61 -21.73
CA GLU A 544 10.10 -1.61 -22.49
C GLU A 544 9.03 -2.47 -21.79
N ALA A 545 9.37 -3.67 -21.32
CA ALA A 545 8.44 -4.53 -20.60
C ALA A 545 7.92 -3.88 -19.30
N LEU A 546 8.79 -3.21 -18.54
CA LEU A 546 8.38 -2.43 -17.37
C LEU A 546 7.49 -1.25 -17.76
N TYR A 547 7.80 -0.57 -18.86
CA TYR A 547 6.97 0.54 -19.33
C TYR A 547 5.57 0.07 -19.74
N GLN A 548 5.46 -1.06 -20.46
CA GLN A 548 4.18 -1.64 -20.82
C GLN A 548 3.37 -2.10 -19.59
N ASP A 549 4.05 -2.63 -18.56
CA ASP A 549 3.42 -2.93 -17.27
C ASP A 549 2.82 -1.64 -16.66
N LEU A 550 3.58 -0.54 -16.61
CA LEU A 550 3.09 0.76 -16.14
C LEU A 550 1.83 1.21 -16.93
N VAL A 551 1.92 1.26 -18.26
CA VAL A 551 0.81 1.69 -19.12
C VAL A 551 -0.42 0.82 -18.93
N SER A 552 -0.25 -0.50 -18.81
CA SER A 552 -1.35 -1.43 -18.56
C SER A 552 -2.05 -1.16 -17.22
N GLN A 553 -1.30 -0.90 -16.16
CA GLN A 553 -1.85 -0.59 -14.84
C GLN A 553 -2.55 0.77 -14.80
N VAL A 554 -2.02 1.78 -15.52
CA VAL A 554 -2.68 3.09 -15.64
C VAL A 554 -4.00 2.96 -16.40
N ARG A 555 -4.02 2.23 -17.53
CA ARG A 555 -5.25 1.97 -18.29
C ARG A 555 -6.31 1.26 -17.44
N LEU A 556 -5.92 0.21 -16.73
CA LEU A 556 -6.79 -0.51 -15.81
C LEU A 556 -7.36 0.41 -14.72
N SER A 557 -6.53 1.26 -14.12
CA SER A 557 -6.97 2.19 -13.07
C SER A 557 -7.99 3.22 -13.55
N ARG A 558 -7.90 3.63 -14.82
CA ARG A 558 -8.74 4.67 -15.44
C ARG A 558 -9.90 4.11 -16.26
N ASN A 559 -10.07 2.77 -16.27
CA ASN A 559 -11.04 2.08 -17.13
C ASN A 559 -10.89 2.46 -18.62
N ILE A 560 -9.66 2.71 -19.08
CA ILE A 560 -9.38 3.01 -20.47
C ILE A 560 -9.20 1.66 -21.19
N PRO A 561 -9.97 1.35 -22.25
CA PRO A 561 -9.83 0.10 -22.97
C PRO A 561 -8.40 -0.04 -23.55
N PRO A 562 -7.86 -1.26 -23.64
CA PRO A 562 -6.57 -1.47 -24.26
C PRO A 562 -6.60 -0.98 -25.70
N ARG A 563 -5.52 -0.32 -26.13
CA ARG A 563 -5.35 0.09 -27.53
C ARG A 563 -5.39 -1.18 -28.39
N PRO A 564 -6.26 -1.26 -29.42
CA PRO A 564 -6.24 -2.39 -30.33
C PRO A 564 -4.86 -2.50 -30.95
N ASP A 565 -4.28 -3.69 -30.93
CA ASP A 565 -2.98 -3.92 -31.55
C ASP A 565 -3.14 -3.65 -33.06
N PRO A 566 -2.39 -2.70 -33.66
CA PRO A 566 -2.49 -2.40 -35.08
C PRO A 566 -2.21 -3.61 -35.97
N ASN A 567 -1.54 -4.65 -35.45
CA ASN A 567 -1.28 -5.90 -36.16
C ASN A 567 -2.32 -7.00 -35.84
N SER A 568 -3.19 -6.80 -34.86
CA SER A 568 -4.29 -7.73 -34.62
C SER A 568 -5.35 -7.54 -35.72
N PRO A 569 -5.79 -8.61 -36.39
CA PRO A 569 -6.88 -8.50 -37.37
C PRO A 569 -8.09 -7.86 -36.66
N PRO A 570 -8.82 -6.94 -37.34
CA PRO A 570 -9.99 -6.32 -36.75
C PRO A 570 -10.91 -7.43 -36.23
N PRO A 571 -11.42 -7.34 -34.99
CA PRO A 571 -12.32 -8.35 -34.47
C PRO A 571 -13.48 -8.52 -35.46
N PRO A 572 -13.89 -9.76 -35.76
CA PRO A 572 -14.94 -10.01 -36.75
C PRO A 572 -16.16 -9.16 -36.42
N THR A 573 -16.64 -8.42 -37.43
CA THR A 573 -17.57 -7.29 -37.28
C THR A 573 -18.92 -7.70 -36.67
N ASP A 574 -19.23 -9.00 -36.69
CA ASP A 574 -20.46 -9.57 -36.13
C ASP A 574 -20.35 -10.02 -34.66
N SER A 575 -19.15 -10.04 -34.09
CA SER A 575 -18.94 -10.33 -32.67
C SER A 575 -18.48 -9.07 -31.95
N ILE A 576 -19.27 -8.00 -31.97
CA ILE A 576 -19.12 -6.94 -30.97
C ILE A 576 -19.48 -7.59 -29.64
N PRO A 577 -18.53 -7.90 -28.74
CA PRO A 577 -18.91 -8.21 -27.39
C PRO A 577 -19.47 -6.88 -26.90
N LYS A 578 -20.78 -6.82 -26.64
CA LYS A 578 -21.33 -5.75 -25.80
C LYS A 578 -20.64 -5.90 -24.44
N THR A 579 -19.46 -5.31 -24.28
CA THR A 579 -18.80 -4.99 -23.01
C THR A 579 -19.39 -3.72 -22.42
N THR A 580 -20.62 -3.38 -22.81
CA THR A 580 -21.57 -2.89 -21.84
C THR A 580 -21.69 -4.00 -20.80
N TYR A 581 -21.12 -3.78 -19.62
CA TYR A 581 -21.57 -4.46 -18.42
C TYR A 581 -23.04 -4.06 -18.22
N THR A 582 -23.95 -4.66 -18.99
CA THR A 582 -25.38 -4.47 -18.86
C THR A 582 -25.78 -5.19 -17.59
N ILE A 583 -26.23 -4.42 -16.61
CA ILE A 583 -26.51 -4.79 -15.23
C ILE A 583 -27.73 -5.75 -15.09
N GLU A 584 -28.29 -6.24 -16.20
CA GLU A 584 -29.63 -6.85 -16.18
C GLU A 584 -29.66 -8.37 -16.01
N ASP A 585 -28.53 -9.10 -16.09
CA ASP A 585 -28.50 -10.57 -16.02
C ASP A 585 -27.86 -11.16 -14.74
N TYR A 586 -28.01 -10.50 -13.58
CA TYR A 586 -27.52 -11.03 -12.29
C TYR A 586 -28.44 -12.05 -11.60
N SER A 587 -29.50 -12.54 -12.25
CA SER A 587 -30.47 -13.46 -11.61
C SER A 587 -30.12 -14.94 -11.74
N THR A 588 -29.08 -15.31 -12.48
CA THR A 588 -28.56 -16.69 -12.52
C THR A 588 -27.12 -16.71 -11.98
N PRO A 589 -26.86 -17.33 -10.82
CA PRO A 589 -25.50 -17.56 -10.35
C PRO A 589 -24.81 -18.52 -11.32
N SER A 590 -24.09 -17.98 -12.30
CA SER A 590 -23.17 -18.75 -13.15
C SER A 590 -22.20 -19.50 -12.22
N SER A 591 -22.28 -20.82 -12.26
CA SER A 591 -21.52 -21.74 -11.41
C SER A 591 -20.03 -21.84 -11.79
N SER A 592 -19.54 -21.03 -12.73
CA SER A 592 -18.10 -20.84 -12.89
C SER A 592 -17.59 -20.03 -11.69
N PRO A 593 -16.64 -20.53 -10.88
CA PRO A 593 -16.10 -19.81 -9.73
C PRO A 593 -15.64 -18.43 -10.21
N SER A 594 -16.43 -17.41 -9.85
CA SER A 594 -16.28 -16.05 -10.33
C SER A 594 -14.83 -15.61 -10.22
N GLU A 595 -14.21 -15.22 -11.33
CA GLU A 595 -12.87 -14.64 -11.28
C GLU A 595 -12.96 -13.36 -10.44
N TYR A 596 -12.58 -13.49 -9.18
CA TYR A 596 -12.72 -12.41 -8.22
C TYR A 596 -11.90 -11.19 -8.67
N PRO A 597 -12.37 -9.97 -8.35
CA PRO A 597 -11.71 -8.76 -8.77
C PRO A 597 -10.29 -8.70 -8.19
N LYS A 598 -9.30 -8.64 -9.08
CA LYS A 598 -7.92 -8.34 -8.72
C LYS A 598 -7.85 -6.87 -8.24
N PRO A 599 -7.04 -6.54 -7.23
CA PRO A 599 -6.90 -5.15 -6.78
C PRO A 599 -6.47 -4.22 -7.89
N ILE A 600 -7.26 -3.16 -8.10
CA ILE A 600 -7.00 -2.15 -9.13
C ILE A 600 -6.31 -0.94 -8.47
N PRO A 601 -5.16 -0.47 -8.99
CA PRO A 601 -4.53 0.76 -8.54
C PRO A 601 -5.47 1.95 -8.65
N VAL A 602 -5.36 2.92 -7.74
CA VAL A 602 -6.27 4.08 -7.78
C VAL A 602 -5.85 5.07 -8.86
N PRO A 603 -6.78 5.69 -9.62
CA PRO A 603 -6.43 6.65 -10.67
C PRO A 603 -5.48 7.78 -10.22
N ILE A 604 -5.67 8.29 -9.00
CA ILE A 604 -4.87 9.38 -8.42
C ILE A 604 -3.44 8.96 -8.03
N GLN A 605 -3.15 7.66 -8.00
CA GLN A 605 -1.82 7.14 -7.72
C GLN A 605 -0.85 7.41 -8.87
N TRP A 606 -1.36 7.59 -10.10
CA TRP A 606 -0.56 7.77 -11.29
C TRP A 606 -0.48 9.26 -11.67
N ASP A 607 0.75 9.76 -11.72
CA ASP A 607 1.06 11.14 -12.10
C ASP A 607 2.28 11.19 -13.03
N ALA A 608 2.72 12.40 -13.36
CA ALA A 608 3.86 12.62 -14.24
C ALA A 608 5.17 12.01 -13.72
N PHE A 609 5.37 11.89 -12.40
CA PHE A 609 6.64 11.36 -11.85
C PHE A 609 6.88 9.91 -12.25
N HIS A 610 5.81 9.12 -12.41
CA HIS A 610 5.91 7.74 -12.89
C HIS A 610 6.40 7.65 -14.33
N PHE A 611 6.14 8.67 -15.16
CA PHE A 611 6.55 8.70 -16.56
C PHE A 611 7.90 9.40 -16.73
N ASP A 612 8.20 10.39 -15.90
CA ASP A 612 9.48 11.14 -15.90
C ASP A 612 10.70 10.22 -15.81
N ILE A 613 10.60 9.16 -15.00
CA ILE A 613 11.64 8.15 -14.86
C ILE A 613 11.88 7.39 -16.17
N PHE A 614 10.82 7.04 -16.92
CA PHE A 614 10.93 6.36 -18.21
C PHE A 614 11.39 7.30 -19.33
N ILE A 615 10.89 8.54 -19.37
CA ILE A 615 11.34 9.56 -20.34
C ILE A 615 12.86 9.72 -20.24
N ARG A 616 13.39 9.79 -19.02
CA ARG A 616 14.83 9.89 -18.74
C ARG A 616 15.58 8.62 -19.17
N GLU A 617 15.12 7.44 -18.76
CA GLU A 617 15.81 6.18 -19.05
C GLU A 617 15.78 5.82 -20.54
N PHE A 618 14.66 6.05 -21.24
CA PHE A 618 14.59 5.91 -22.70
C PHE A 618 15.47 6.94 -23.40
N GLY A 619 15.55 8.18 -22.91
CA GLY A 619 16.46 9.17 -23.47
C GLY A 619 17.93 8.72 -23.43
N LYS A 620 18.32 8.06 -22.32
CA LYS A 620 19.67 7.50 -22.16
C LYS A 620 19.92 6.24 -23.00
N LYS A 621 18.99 5.28 -23.01
CA LYS A 621 19.20 3.91 -23.56
C LYS A 621 18.56 3.66 -24.94
N GLY A 622 17.46 4.34 -25.25
CA GLY A 622 16.61 4.09 -26.41
C GLY A 622 16.54 5.25 -27.42
N GLY A 623 17.11 6.40 -27.09
CA GLY A 623 17.06 7.63 -27.89
C GLY A 623 15.78 8.45 -27.66
N PRO A 624 15.74 9.69 -28.20
CA PRO A 624 14.68 10.65 -27.91
C PRO A 624 13.32 10.25 -28.49
N THR A 625 13.27 9.46 -29.57
CA THR A 625 12.02 9.04 -30.22
C THR A 625 11.10 8.31 -29.26
N ARG A 626 11.64 7.40 -28.43
CA ARG A 626 10.81 6.67 -27.46
C ARG A 626 10.36 7.59 -26.33
N SER A 627 11.20 8.52 -25.88
CA SER A 627 10.81 9.54 -24.89
C SER A 627 9.67 10.43 -25.38
N VAL A 628 9.61 10.77 -26.67
CA VAL A 628 8.46 11.46 -27.29
C VAL A 628 7.20 10.60 -27.21
N ALA A 629 7.29 9.32 -27.59
CA ALA A 629 6.15 8.41 -27.51
C ALA A 629 5.61 8.27 -26.07
N VAL A 630 6.48 8.29 -25.04
CA VAL A 630 6.03 8.30 -23.64
C VAL A 630 5.22 9.54 -23.30
N ILE A 631 5.57 10.72 -23.83
CA ILE A 631 4.80 11.96 -23.65
C ILE A 631 3.43 11.88 -24.36
N GLU A 632 3.38 11.26 -25.54
CA GLU A 632 2.12 11.00 -26.26
C GLU A 632 1.22 10.07 -25.44
N ASP A 633 1.76 8.96 -24.94
CA ASP A 633 1.07 8.02 -24.06
C ASP A 633 0.54 8.71 -22.79
N MET A 634 1.30 9.65 -22.19
CA MET A 634 0.81 10.45 -21.05
C MET A 634 -0.47 11.20 -21.42
N TYR A 635 -0.51 11.87 -22.57
CA TYR A 635 -1.71 12.58 -23.02
C TYR A 635 -2.87 11.64 -23.32
N GLU A 636 -2.62 10.51 -23.99
CA GLU A 636 -3.64 9.48 -24.25
C GLU A 636 -4.25 8.97 -22.93
N LEU A 637 -3.42 8.79 -21.91
CA LEU A 637 -3.86 8.32 -20.59
C LEU A 637 -4.53 9.42 -19.77
N GLY A 638 -4.51 10.68 -20.20
CA GLY A 638 -5.03 11.83 -19.46
C GLY A 638 -4.12 12.30 -18.32
N ILE A 639 -2.82 12.08 -18.44
CA ILE A 639 -1.77 12.57 -17.53
C ILE A 639 -1.08 13.74 -18.21
N THR A 640 -1.11 14.91 -17.58
CA THR A 640 -0.44 16.10 -18.12
C THR A 640 1.07 16.00 -17.85
N PRO A 641 1.95 16.07 -18.88
CA PRO A 641 3.39 16.19 -18.70
C PRO A 641 3.74 17.40 -17.84
N SER A 642 4.62 17.17 -16.87
CA SER A 642 5.13 18.20 -15.98
C SER A 642 6.24 18.99 -16.67
N LEU A 643 6.68 20.09 -16.04
CA LEU A 643 7.90 20.79 -16.48
C LEU A 643 9.08 19.82 -16.52
N LYS A 644 9.23 18.98 -15.49
CA LYS A 644 10.27 17.95 -15.42
C LYS A 644 10.16 16.94 -16.56
N SER A 645 8.96 16.54 -16.97
CA SER A 645 8.75 15.67 -18.14
C SER A 645 9.33 16.30 -19.41
N MET A 646 9.02 17.58 -19.64
CA MET A 646 9.51 18.31 -20.82
C MET A 646 11.01 18.58 -20.74
N THR A 647 11.56 18.90 -19.56
CA THR A 647 13.01 19.05 -19.33
C THR A 647 13.74 17.75 -19.61
N ASN A 648 13.22 16.59 -19.16
CA ASN A 648 13.80 15.28 -19.45
C ASN A 648 13.77 14.96 -20.95
N LEU A 649 12.68 15.32 -21.65
CA LEU A 649 12.61 15.16 -23.10
C LEU A 649 13.62 16.05 -23.83
N ALA A 650 13.71 17.32 -23.46
CA ALA A 650 14.68 18.26 -24.03
C ALA A 650 16.13 17.79 -23.77
N SER A 651 16.39 17.24 -22.59
CA SER A 651 17.67 16.63 -22.24
C SER A 651 18.00 15.43 -23.13
N ALA A 652 17.01 14.57 -23.42
CA ALA A 652 17.18 13.44 -24.32
C ALA A 652 17.50 13.88 -25.76
N LEU A 653 16.85 14.93 -26.25
CA LEU A 653 17.12 15.52 -27.56
C LEU A 653 18.52 16.14 -27.63
N ALA A 654 18.90 16.91 -26.60
CA ALA A 654 20.22 17.49 -26.47
C ALA A 654 21.32 16.41 -26.43
N TRP A 655 21.10 15.35 -25.65
CA TRP A 655 22.02 14.22 -25.53
C TRP A 655 22.22 13.48 -26.87
N ALA A 656 21.15 13.33 -27.65
CA ALA A 656 21.20 12.75 -28.99
C ALA A 656 21.76 13.71 -30.05
N GLY A 657 21.90 15.00 -29.72
CA GLY A 657 22.37 16.04 -30.63
C GLY A 657 21.34 16.46 -31.70
N ASP A 658 20.05 16.15 -31.51
CA ASP A 658 18.96 16.54 -32.41
C ASP A 658 18.50 17.99 -32.11
N MET A 659 19.35 18.94 -32.49
CA MET A 659 19.11 20.37 -32.30
C MET A 659 17.82 20.87 -32.95
N PRO A 660 17.45 20.48 -34.20
CA PRO A 660 16.21 20.95 -34.82
C PRO A 660 14.95 20.60 -34.01
N GLN A 661 14.87 19.39 -33.47
CA GLN A 661 13.75 19.00 -32.61
C GLN A 661 13.80 19.67 -31.23
N LEU A 662 14.99 19.82 -30.65
CA LEU A 662 15.18 20.53 -29.37
C LEU A 662 14.72 21.99 -29.47
N GLU A 663 15.12 22.70 -30.52
CA GLU A 663 14.74 24.09 -30.74
C GLU A 663 13.24 24.25 -30.98
N LYS A 664 12.64 23.33 -31.75
CA LYS A 664 11.20 23.28 -31.97
C LYS A 664 10.46 23.06 -30.64
N LEU A 665 10.95 22.18 -29.78
CA LEU A 665 10.38 21.92 -28.47
C LEU A 665 10.49 23.17 -27.57
N LEU A 666 11.68 23.74 -27.42
CA LEU A 666 11.89 24.94 -26.59
C LEU A 666 11.05 26.12 -27.05
N THR A 667 10.95 26.34 -28.36
CA THR A 667 10.12 27.42 -28.93
C THR A 667 8.65 27.23 -28.56
N ARG A 668 8.15 25.99 -28.54
CA ARG A 668 6.78 25.70 -28.08
C ARG A 668 6.62 25.94 -26.58
N MET A 669 7.60 25.57 -25.77
CA MET A 669 7.60 25.83 -24.33
C MET A 669 7.62 27.36 -24.06
N GLU A 670 8.50 28.12 -24.70
CA GLU A 670 8.63 29.57 -24.52
C GLU A 670 7.39 30.36 -24.97
N LYS A 671 6.75 29.95 -26.08
CA LYS A 671 5.46 30.52 -26.50
C LYS A 671 4.38 30.37 -25.42
N SER A 672 4.45 29.34 -24.60
CA SER A 672 3.51 29.14 -23.48
C SER A 672 3.76 30.10 -22.31
N SER A 673 4.96 30.66 -22.17
CA SER A 673 5.37 31.64 -21.14
C SER A 673 4.69 32.99 -21.34
N HIS A 674 4.64 33.47 -22.59
CA HIS A 674 4.02 34.77 -22.92
C HIS A 674 2.56 34.83 -22.47
N LEU A 675 1.83 33.71 -22.61
CA LEU A 675 0.45 33.62 -22.18
C LEU A 675 0.27 33.76 -20.66
N VAL A 676 1.23 33.28 -19.84
CA VAL A 676 1.15 33.43 -18.37
C VAL A 676 1.30 34.91 -17.99
N ARG A 677 2.21 35.62 -18.67
CA ARG A 677 2.64 36.96 -18.28
C ARG A 677 1.59 38.04 -18.51
N ASP A 678 0.77 37.90 -19.54
CA ASP A 678 -0.23 38.91 -19.89
C ASP A 678 -1.38 39.01 -18.87
N ASN A 679 -1.33 38.29 -17.74
CA ASN A 679 -2.40 38.20 -16.72
C ASN A 679 -3.79 37.82 -17.28
N LYS A 680 -3.89 37.47 -18.56
CA LYS A 680 -5.12 37.08 -19.26
C LYS A 680 -5.60 35.67 -18.90
N LEU A 681 -4.84 34.94 -18.10
CA LEU A 681 -5.17 33.58 -17.72
C LEU A 681 -5.55 33.51 -16.23
N PRO A 682 -6.78 33.06 -15.91
CA PRO A 682 -7.12 32.72 -14.54
C PRO A 682 -6.19 31.60 -14.03
N LYS A 683 -6.01 31.58 -12.71
CA LYS A 683 -5.27 30.59 -11.90
C LYS A 683 -5.37 29.16 -12.47
N PRO A 684 -4.36 28.30 -12.25
CA PRO A 684 -4.18 27.00 -12.92
C PRO A 684 -5.37 26.04 -12.70
N ALA A 685 -6.44 26.22 -13.46
CA ALA A 685 -7.43 25.19 -13.71
C ALA A 685 -6.78 24.22 -14.70
N LEU A 686 -6.24 23.12 -14.17
CA LEU A 686 -5.49 22.05 -14.85
C LEU A 686 -6.21 21.34 -16.02
N ARG A 687 -7.37 21.84 -16.45
CA ARG A 687 -8.08 21.36 -17.63
C ARG A 687 -8.86 22.54 -18.20
N GLY A 688 -8.33 23.17 -19.24
CA GLY A 688 -9.14 24.07 -20.04
C GLY A 688 -10.34 23.30 -20.60
N LYS A 689 -11.53 23.91 -20.65
CA LYS A 689 -12.76 23.29 -21.20
C LYS A 689 -12.54 22.68 -22.60
N ASN A 690 -11.52 23.15 -23.32
CA ASN A 690 -11.21 22.73 -24.69
C ASN A 690 -10.28 21.52 -24.78
N GLY A 691 -9.89 20.90 -23.66
CA GLY A 691 -9.06 19.68 -23.65
C GLY A 691 -7.65 19.82 -24.24
N LYS A 692 -7.25 21.02 -24.71
CA LYS A 692 -5.91 21.25 -25.26
C LYS A 692 -4.88 21.24 -24.13
N SER A 693 -4.08 20.19 -24.10
CA SER A 693 -2.92 20.07 -23.23
C SER A 693 -1.99 21.26 -23.38
N ARG A 694 -1.71 21.95 -22.26
CA ARG A 694 -0.77 23.06 -22.22
C ARG A 694 0.63 22.53 -21.95
N ILE A 695 1.59 22.90 -22.80
CA ILE A 695 3.02 22.66 -22.55
C ILE A 695 3.49 23.66 -21.49
N PRO A 696 4.20 23.23 -20.42
CA PRO A 696 4.74 24.14 -19.42
C PRO A 696 5.89 25.01 -19.98
N PRO A 697 6.03 26.26 -19.50
CA PRO A 697 7.12 27.15 -19.90
C PRO A 697 8.47 26.66 -19.36
N PRO A 698 9.58 26.83 -20.09
CA PRO A 698 10.90 26.40 -19.62
C PRO A 698 11.37 27.33 -18.51
N ASN A 699 12.05 26.77 -17.51
CA ASN A 699 12.70 27.52 -16.44
C ASN A 699 14.23 27.47 -16.58
N ILE A 700 14.96 28.20 -15.73
CA ILE A 700 16.42 28.19 -15.68
C ILE A 700 17.02 26.78 -15.59
N VAL A 701 16.39 25.89 -14.80
CA VAL A 701 16.80 24.48 -14.65
C VAL A 701 16.74 23.75 -15.99
N THR A 702 15.73 24.03 -16.82
CA THR A 702 15.58 23.44 -18.15
C THR A 702 16.74 23.83 -19.06
N TYR A 703 17.04 25.14 -19.16
CA TYR A 703 18.15 25.63 -19.97
C TYR A 703 19.50 25.10 -19.47
N ASN A 704 19.75 25.13 -18.16
CA ASN A 704 20.99 24.60 -17.56
C ASN A 704 21.19 23.13 -17.88
N THR A 705 20.14 22.33 -17.76
CA THR A 705 20.22 20.90 -18.01
C THR A 705 20.59 20.65 -19.48
N ILE A 706 19.96 21.35 -20.42
CA ILE A 706 20.25 21.25 -21.85
C ILE A 706 21.68 21.68 -22.17
N MET A 707 22.11 22.85 -21.66
CA MET A 707 23.46 23.38 -21.86
C MET A 707 24.52 22.41 -21.35
N ARG A 708 24.34 21.82 -20.16
CA ARG A 708 25.26 20.79 -19.64
C ARG A 708 25.35 19.57 -20.54
N PHE A 709 24.22 19.07 -21.05
CA PHE A 709 24.25 17.89 -21.93
C PHE A 709 24.96 18.18 -23.26
N LEU A 710 24.79 19.38 -23.82
CA LEU A 710 25.50 19.81 -25.04
C LEU A 710 27.01 20.01 -24.78
N ALA A 711 27.36 20.69 -23.68
CA ALA A 711 28.74 20.88 -23.24
C ALA A 711 29.47 19.54 -23.02
N ASN A 712 28.82 18.58 -22.34
CA ASN A 712 29.37 17.23 -22.12
C ASN A 712 29.61 16.46 -23.43
N LYS A 713 28.88 16.80 -24.50
CA LYS A 713 29.09 16.25 -25.85
C LYS A 713 30.05 17.09 -26.69
N ARG A 714 30.70 18.09 -26.11
CA ARG A 714 31.58 19.07 -26.78
C ARG A 714 30.89 19.84 -27.92
N LYS A 715 29.57 19.98 -27.83
CA LYS A 715 28.75 20.78 -28.76
C LYS A 715 28.62 22.21 -28.20
N TRP A 716 29.75 22.90 -28.09
CA TRP A 716 29.84 24.19 -27.41
C TRP A 716 29.02 25.30 -28.10
N GLU A 717 28.99 25.30 -29.44
CA GLU A 717 28.20 26.27 -30.22
C GLU A 717 26.69 26.08 -30.04
N ASP A 718 26.23 24.82 -30.02
CA ASP A 718 24.85 24.49 -29.71
C ASP A 718 24.50 24.95 -28.28
N ALA A 719 25.41 24.74 -27.31
CA ALA A 719 25.24 25.19 -25.94
C ALA A 719 25.19 26.72 -25.82
N ALA A 720 26.04 27.44 -26.56
CA ALA A 720 26.04 28.90 -26.64
C ALA A 720 24.74 29.44 -27.24
N THR A 721 24.16 28.74 -28.22
CA THR A 721 22.84 29.08 -28.79
C THR A 721 21.73 28.98 -27.74
N ILE A 722 21.75 27.93 -26.90
CA ILE A 722 20.82 27.78 -25.78
C ILE A 722 21.07 28.84 -24.70
N ALA A 723 22.33 29.18 -24.41
CA ALA A 723 22.68 30.26 -23.48
C ALA A 723 22.12 31.61 -23.94
N LYS A 724 22.24 31.93 -25.23
CA LYS A 724 21.65 33.15 -25.81
C LYS A 724 20.14 33.21 -25.56
N ARG A 725 19.41 32.11 -25.78
CA ARG A 725 17.97 32.03 -25.51
C ARG A 725 17.64 32.22 -24.03
N LEU A 726 18.46 31.68 -23.12
CA LEU A 726 18.28 31.88 -21.68
C LEU A 726 18.36 33.37 -21.31
N PHE A 727 19.27 34.13 -21.91
CA PHE A 727 19.35 35.58 -21.70
C PHE A 727 18.18 36.33 -22.38
N GLU A 728 17.91 36.07 -23.65
CA GLU A 728 16.92 36.82 -24.44
C GLU A 728 15.47 36.55 -23.99
N ILE A 729 15.13 35.28 -23.80
CA ILE A 729 13.76 34.82 -23.54
C ILE A 729 13.56 34.52 -22.06
N GLY A 730 14.53 33.83 -21.45
CA GLY A 730 14.52 33.52 -20.02
C GLY A 730 14.79 34.75 -19.13
N ARG A 731 15.35 35.83 -19.70
CA ARG A 731 15.70 37.08 -18.99
C ARG A 731 16.63 36.86 -17.80
N TYR A 732 17.49 35.84 -17.90
CA TYR A 732 18.46 35.56 -16.87
C TYR A 732 19.46 36.72 -16.73
N VAL A 733 19.79 37.07 -15.49
CA VAL A 733 20.84 38.05 -15.18
C VAL A 733 22.00 37.33 -14.52
N ARG A 734 23.23 37.55 -15.01
CA ARG A 734 24.44 36.97 -14.39
C ARG A 734 24.49 37.34 -12.91
N GLY A 735 24.80 36.37 -12.04
CA GLY A 735 24.80 36.51 -10.59
C GLY A 735 23.51 36.07 -9.89
N GLU A 736 22.41 35.83 -10.63
CA GLU A 736 21.17 35.31 -10.03
C GLU A 736 21.30 33.85 -9.56
N ASN A 737 22.13 33.06 -10.24
CA ASN A 737 22.31 31.65 -9.92
C ASN A 737 23.75 31.18 -10.19
N GLU A 738 24.53 31.01 -9.13
CA GLU A 738 25.94 30.58 -9.18
C GLU A 738 26.18 29.34 -10.04
N VAL A 739 25.29 28.34 -9.98
CA VAL A 739 25.41 27.10 -10.74
C VAL A 739 25.23 27.33 -12.25
N THR A 740 24.41 28.32 -12.61
CA THR A 740 24.21 28.76 -14.00
C THR A 740 25.41 29.56 -14.47
N ASP A 741 25.89 30.49 -13.66
CA ASP A 741 27.04 31.33 -14.00
C ASP A 741 28.31 30.51 -14.19
N LYS A 742 28.54 29.50 -13.35
CA LYS A 742 29.67 28.57 -13.52
C LYS A 742 29.61 27.83 -14.85
N LEU A 743 28.43 27.32 -15.21
CA LEU A 743 28.22 26.64 -16.49
C LEU A 743 28.41 27.59 -17.69
N LEU A 744 27.93 28.82 -17.57
CA LEU A 744 28.11 29.84 -18.61
C LEU A 744 29.59 30.21 -18.77
N ALA A 745 30.34 30.31 -17.68
CA ALA A 745 31.79 30.52 -17.72
C ALA A 745 32.52 29.36 -18.39
N GLU A 746 32.14 28.11 -18.12
CA GLU A 746 32.68 26.93 -18.80
C GLU A 746 32.43 26.98 -20.31
N ILE A 747 31.24 27.40 -20.75
CA ILE A 747 30.92 27.56 -22.18
C ILE A 747 31.66 28.77 -22.78
N GLU A 748 31.83 29.85 -22.02
CA GLU A 748 32.54 31.08 -22.46
C GLU A 748 34.02 30.84 -22.76
N VAL A 749 34.68 29.93 -22.03
CA VAL A 749 36.06 29.52 -22.30
C VAL A 749 36.21 28.95 -23.71
N GLU A 750 35.23 28.17 -24.16
CA GLU A 750 35.23 27.51 -25.47
C GLU A 750 34.59 28.38 -26.57
N VAL A 751 33.63 29.23 -26.19
CA VAL A 751 32.87 30.12 -27.09
C VAL A 751 32.84 31.54 -26.49
N PRO A 752 33.87 32.37 -26.74
CA PRO A 752 34.01 33.69 -26.11
C PRO A 752 32.85 34.66 -26.38
N SER A 753 32.05 34.44 -27.42
CA SER A 753 30.86 35.27 -27.69
C SER A 753 29.82 35.23 -26.56
N VAL A 754 29.81 34.18 -25.73
CA VAL A 754 28.90 34.07 -24.56
C VAL A 754 29.16 35.18 -23.52
N ALA A 755 30.39 35.72 -23.47
CA ALA A 755 30.74 36.87 -22.62
C ALA A 755 29.86 38.09 -22.91
N SER A 756 29.43 38.28 -24.16
CA SER A 756 28.62 39.42 -24.59
C SER A 756 27.13 39.28 -24.26
N PHE A 757 26.66 38.08 -23.88
CA PHE A 757 25.24 37.86 -23.60
C PHE A 757 24.85 38.45 -22.25
N GLY A 758 23.71 39.15 -22.22
CA GLY A 758 23.17 39.75 -20.99
C GLY A 758 23.81 41.06 -20.57
N VAL A 759 24.80 41.58 -21.30
CA VAL A 759 25.25 42.97 -21.15
C VAL A 759 24.17 43.85 -21.76
N THR A 760 23.13 44.16 -20.99
CA THR A 760 22.26 45.28 -21.34
C THR A 760 23.15 46.51 -21.35
N PRO A 761 23.30 47.21 -22.48
CA PRO A 761 24.06 48.44 -22.48
C PRO A 761 23.41 49.33 -21.42
N ASN A 762 24.17 49.68 -20.37
CA ASN A 762 23.77 50.64 -19.35
C ASN A 762 23.66 52.02 -20.04
N THR A 763 22.65 52.22 -20.88
CA THR A 763 22.41 53.46 -21.62
C THR A 763 21.51 54.44 -20.87
N HIS A 764 21.28 54.21 -19.58
CA HIS A 764 20.66 55.17 -18.69
C HIS A 764 21.52 55.42 -17.45
N THR A 765 22.79 55.77 -17.65
CA THR A 765 23.39 56.79 -16.80
C THR A 765 22.65 58.09 -17.10
N HIS A 766 21.64 58.38 -16.28
CA HIS A 766 21.12 59.74 -16.15
C HIS A 766 22.32 60.66 -15.94
N GLN A 767 22.59 61.53 -16.92
CA GLN A 767 23.31 62.78 -16.65
C GLN A 767 22.42 63.56 -15.67
N GLU A 768 22.88 63.66 -14.43
CA GLU A 768 22.54 64.78 -13.54
C GLU A 768 23.33 66.02 -13.94
#